data_AF-A0A7X7FK16-F1
#
_entry.id   AF-A0A7X7FK16-F1
#
_cell.length_a   1.000
_cell.length_b   1.000
_cell.length_c   1.000
_cell.angle_alpha   90.00
_cell.angle_beta   90.00
_cell.angle_gamma   90.00
#
_symmetry.space_group_name_H-M   'P 1'
#
loop_
_entity.id
_entity.type
_entity.pdbx_description
1 polymer ?
#
loop_
_entity_poly.entity_id
_entity_poly.type
_entity_poly.pdbx_seq_one_letter_code
_entity_poly.pdbx_strand_id
1 'polypeptide(L)'
;MHRLSLFVVVVFVQISLNPAYSQQPEFRAVWITRFDWPSEDPEQCKARIVDRFEKLAANNFNAAMFQIRGETETLYPSPLEPWSPLVGAKDLGFDPAAFAIEEAHKRGIAFHAYINAMPLRSTRFREPPADPNHIYFTHGPDAPVPWVCLDENGRPTRQEYLYLSAGVPEVQAYLRQVIMDVVNRYDVDGIHLDRIRFPDPQYIHDPISEQRFRGRGNPNRLERPDWQRAQLDQFVNDLAAEIRAAKPHVLLSCSAWGIYNRHHLEGYGGFSSGYHDYYQDTWNWCRIGAMDLLMPMIYWNMPDPKPNYHELLGDFVRGVGAARIVGGQSVFSVAENTRQIQVTRDKGAMGTVIFDYRGAERRGLLTGLRESLYTAPAPLPVVDRVANPKTGSILGTVRTDKGLPLVDAWVSLARTDEPARGRGSRRQRVWTSGSDGRFAFLDVPSDPLTIIVNYPGATKVEYGPIVVWPGQTTRVDIAVPGSELASAKPFLDILSPADRAETTAEVAHLLGRTSPGCTAKVGDVPAEVYSTGAFARDNIPLAPGKNRIEVMVTDAAGASQTTCVTVTRREPMAKPPSKTVRFIEPNENIALLPGDLLNIRVQGPTGCRAHARGFADRVRVPLTEVLDDQDRPTGVYTGAVRAPARPTGRPLPLRASFYPPKSIFPTRSRSEATVEIWDPQQVRVGEAREDQVGIVFGLHTVRLGGPFLGRAAKGTRFEIVGQQGSLLKIRLAASLTAWVRASEITRLAEGTPVPHNYCTSCDINGDDQCDRLSVSLRDKVVFAVRSETDPWNRLYLDLFNTHDAMTWISHRSGAKIIGPVTAEQMEEDHVRLTVPLNCRQIWGYWTEVKGNVLTLYIRRPPHLADAPASPLKGLTIAIEAGHGGSGDGAIGLLGTKEKTVNLAAVGALEQVLERRGARTVLLRPTDSSPTLQARVDKANEANADLMVSIHANAAGNDRGFLRVSGTSTYFKDKHCHLPAAIIYRRLLDLGWNEFGVVGSFSYYPLQNTRVPGILIEQGFMSNPSDEARLLDPEYQRRQARAIADGLEEFLNQAREPNEAGPASRAE
;
A
#
# COMPACT_ATOMS: atom_id res chain seq x y z
N MET A 1 -61.09 -69.91 -23.67
CA MET A 1 -62.15 -68.89 -23.91
C MET A 1 -62.17 -68.00 -22.66
N HIS A 2 -62.12 -66.67 -22.63
CA HIS A 2 -62.52 -65.62 -23.56
C HIS A 2 -61.57 -64.40 -23.49
N ARG A 3 -61.55 -63.61 -24.57
CA ARG A 3 -60.90 -62.30 -24.73
C ARG A 3 -61.83 -61.18 -24.25
N LEU A 4 -61.26 -60.10 -23.69
CA LEU A 4 -61.89 -58.78 -23.67
C LEU A 4 -60.89 -57.73 -24.18
N SER A 5 -61.33 -56.89 -25.12
CA SER A 5 -60.59 -55.80 -25.73
C SER A 5 -61.12 -54.46 -25.20
N LEU A 6 -60.22 -53.53 -24.88
CA LEU A 6 -60.53 -52.17 -24.41
C LEU A 6 -60.24 -51.17 -25.54
N PHE A 7 -61.23 -50.31 -25.85
CA PHE A 7 -61.12 -49.18 -26.78
C PHE A 7 -60.96 -47.89 -25.97
N VAL A 8 -60.00 -47.02 -26.32
CA VAL A 8 -59.86 -45.65 -25.80
C VAL A 8 -59.89 -44.68 -26.98
N VAL A 9 -60.79 -43.71 -26.92
CA VAL A 9 -60.97 -42.64 -27.90
C VAL A 9 -59.97 -41.52 -27.62
N VAL A 10 -59.26 -41.07 -28.65
CA VAL A 10 -58.34 -39.93 -28.65
C VAL A 10 -59.07 -38.69 -29.17
N VAL A 11 -59.08 -37.61 -28.39
CA VAL A 11 -59.49 -36.27 -28.83
C VAL A 11 -58.22 -35.43 -29.03
N PHE A 12 -58.06 -34.88 -30.23
CA PHE A 12 -56.98 -33.96 -30.60
C PHE A 12 -57.25 -32.56 -30.02
N VAL A 13 -56.30 -32.03 -29.24
CA VAL A 13 -56.17 -30.60 -28.96
C VAL A 13 -54.88 -30.13 -29.62
N GLN A 14 -54.98 -29.28 -30.64
CA GLN A 14 -53.84 -28.55 -31.19
C GLN A 14 -53.40 -27.49 -30.18
N ILE A 15 -52.20 -27.65 -29.62
CA ILE A 15 -51.47 -26.57 -28.94
C ILE A 15 -50.50 -25.99 -29.98
N SER A 16 -50.77 -24.77 -30.43
CA SER A 16 -49.81 -23.96 -31.18
C SER A 16 -48.61 -23.64 -30.28
N LEU A 17 -47.45 -24.22 -30.57
CA LEU A 17 -46.18 -23.85 -29.96
C LEU A 17 -45.67 -22.55 -30.60
N ASN A 18 -45.67 -21.47 -29.81
CA ASN A 18 -45.11 -20.17 -30.17
C ASN A 18 -43.57 -20.24 -30.11
N PRO A 19 -42.79 -19.81 -31.13
CA PRO A 19 -41.34 -19.92 -31.16
C PRO A 19 -40.65 -18.72 -30.49
N ALA A 20 -41.12 -18.31 -29.32
CA ALA A 20 -40.55 -17.19 -28.57
C ALA A 20 -39.72 -17.68 -27.37
N TYR A 21 -38.62 -18.40 -27.64
CA TYR A 21 -37.50 -18.42 -26.70
C TYR A 21 -36.70 -17.14 -26.95
N SER A 22 -36.95 -16.08 -26.18
CA SER A 22 -36.10 -14.88 -26.23
C SER A 22 -34.71 -15.27 -25.75
N GLN A 23 -33.70 -15.23 -26.64
CA GLN A 23 -32.31 -15.41 -26.20
C GLN A 23 -31.94 -14.32 -25.20
N GLN A 24 -31.10 -14.66 -24.22
CA GLN A 24 -30.54 -13.70 -23.27
C GLN A 24 -29.79 -12.58 -24.03
N PRO A 25 -29.95 -11.31 -23.64
CA PRO A 25 -29.18 -10.21 -24.24
C PRO A 25 -27.67 -10.45 -24.14
N GLU A 26 -26.94 -10.16 -25.22
CA GLU A 26 -25.49 -10.42 -25.30
C GLU A 26 -24.80 -9.42 -26.24
N PHE A 27 -23.71 -8.80 -25.80
CA PHE A 27 -22.83 -8.02 -26.67
C PHE A 27 -22.06 -8.98 -27.59
N ARG A 28 -22.25 -8.83 -28.91
CA ARG A 28 -21.52 -9.57 -29.95
C ARG A 28 -20.84 -8.58 -30.85
N ALA A 29 -19.61 -8.22 -30.48
CA ALA A 29 -18.90 -7.10 -31.06
C ALA A 29 -17.61 -7.50 -31.80
N VAL A 30 -17.17 -6.63 -32.71
CA VAL A 30 -15.88 -6.75 -33.41
C VAL A 30 -15.22 -5.37 -33.46
N TRP A 31 -13.90 -5.32 -33.27
CA TRP A 31 -13.11 -4.13 -33.59
C TRP A 31 -12.85 -4.09 -35.10
N ILE A 32 -13.31 -3.02 -35.75
CA ILE A 32 -12.99 -2.68 -37.13
C ILE A 32 -11.94 -1.57 -37.09
N THR A 33 -10.71 -1.89 -37.47
CA THR A 33 -9.58 -0.96 -37.37
C THR A 33 -9.59 0.01 -38.55
N ARG A 34 -8.91 1.14 -38.39
CA ARG A 34 -8.71 2.14 -39.45
C ARG A 34 -7.94 1.60 -40.65
N PHE A 35 -7.36 0.41 -40.56
CA PHE A 35 -6.63 -0.21 -41.67
C PHE A 35 -7.53 -1.11 -42.53
N ASP A 36 -8.78 -1.32 -42.13
CA ASP A 36 -9.65 -2.32 -42.75
C ASP A 36 -10.57 -1.75 -43.84
N TRP A 37 -10.98 -0.49 -43.72
CA TRP A 37 -12.08 0.08 -44.50
C TRP A 37 -11.73 1.33 -45.33
N PRO A 38 -10.81 2.25 -44.94
CA PRO A 38 -10.59 3.48 -45.69
C PRO A 38 -10.07 3.23 -47.10
N SER A 39 -10.36 4.16 -48.01
CA SER A 39 -9.77 4.25 -49.34
C SER A 39 -9.75 5.71 -49.80
N GLU A 40 -8.78 6.05 -50.66
CA GLU A 40 -8.75 7.34 -51.35
C GLU A 40 -9.85 7.47 -52.41
N ASP A 41 -10.41 6.34 -52.87
CA ASP A 41 -11.57 6.28 -53.77
C ASP A 41 -12.87 6.29 -52.92
N PRO A 42 -13.71 7.34 -53.03
CA PRO A 42 -14.93 7.47 -52.25
C PRO A 42 -15.90 6.29 -52.41
N GLU A 43 -16.08 5.77 -53.62
CA GLU A 43 -17.02 4.69 -53.87
C GLU A 43 -16.49 3.35 -53.34
N GLN A 44 -15.18 3.13 -53.47
CA GLN A 44 -14.54 1.98 -52.83
C GLN A 44 -14.62 2.06 -51.30
N CYS A 45 -14.44 3.25 -50.72
CA CYS A 45 -14.56 3.48 -49.29
C CYS A 45 -15.98 3.13 -48.79
N LYS A 46 -17.03 3.64 -49.45
CA LYS A 46 -18.43 3.28 -49.16
C LYS A 46 -18.69 1.79 -49.28
N ALA A 47 -18.27 1.17 -50.38
CA ALA A 47 -18.46 -0.26 -50.61
C ALA A 47 -17.79 -1.12 -49.52
N ARG A 48 -16.60 -0.70 -49.05
CA ARG A 48 -15.92 -1.37 -47.95
C ARG A 48 -16.66 -1.23 -46.62
N ILE A 49 -17.23 -0.07 -46.33
CA ILE A 49 -18.04 0.14 -45.12
C ILE A 49 -19.29 -0.76 -45.14
N VAL A 50 -20.03 -0.75 -46.25
CA VAL A 50 -21.25 -1.57 -46.44
C VAL A 50 -20.95 -3.06 -46.26
N ASP A 51 -19.93 -3.56 -46.94
CA ASP A 51 -19.52 -4.97 -46.90
C ASP A 51 -19.24 -5.48 -45.47
N ARG A 52 -18.63 -4.64 -44.63
CA ARG A 52 -18.28 -5.00 -43.24
C ARG A 52 -19.54 -5.16 -42.41
N PHE A 53 -20.46 -4.20 -42.47
CA PHE A 53 -21.72 -4.26 -41.72
C PHE A 53 -22.66 -5.34 -42.23
N GLU A 54 -22.69 -5.61 -43.54
CA GLU A 54 -23.42 -6.76 -44.10
C GLU A 54 -22.90 -8.08 -43.57
N LYS A 55 -21.59 -8.26 -43.52
CA LYS A 55 -20.98 -9.48 -42.97
C LYS A 55 -21.21 -9.61 -41.47
N LEU A 56 -21.15 -8.54 -40.71
CA LEU A 56 -21.46 -8.58 -39.28
C LEU A 56 -22.94 -8.97 -39.04
N ALA A 57 -23.87 -8.31 -39.72
CA ALA A 57 -25.30 -8.59 -39.60
C ALA A 57 -25.64 -10.02 -40.06
N ALA A 58 -25.07 -10.45 -41.19
CA ALA A 58 -25.20 -11.82 -41.66
C ALA A 58 -24.65 -12.83 -40.65
N ASN A 59 -23.67 -12.49 -39.81
CA ASN A 59 -23.13 -13.40 -38.81
C ASN A 59 -23.66 -13.18 -37.39
N ASN A 60 -24.83 -12.52 -37.26
CA ASN A 60 -25.53 -12.28 -35.99
C ASN A 60 -24.71 -11.51 -34.94
N PHE A 61 -23.79 -10.65 -35.38
CA PHE A 61 -23.16 -9.62 -34.56
C PHE A 61 -24.07 -8.41 -34.43
N ASN A 62 -24.02 -7.70 -33.30
CA ASN A 62 -24.95 -6.61 -32.98
C ASN A 62 -24.25 -5.31 -32.54
N ALA A 63 -22.92 -5.28 -32.50
CA ALA A 63 -22.15 -4.06 -32.22
C ALA A 63 -20.83 -4.02 -33.00
N ALA A 64 -20.35 -2.83 -33.31
CA ALA A 64 -19.05 -2.60 -33.95
C ALA A 64 -18.29 -1.49 -33.24
N MET A 65 -17.03 -1.79 -32.87
CA MET A 65 -16.08 -0.77 -32.41
C MET A 65 -15.34 -0.26 -33.64
N PHE A 66 -15.86 0.78 -34.28
CA PHE A 66 -15.46 1.21 -35.62
C PHE A 66 -14.49 2.39 -35.55
N GLN A 67 -13.24 2.18 -35.96
CA GLN A 67 -12.17 3.14 -35.71
C GLN A 67 -12.24 4.35 -36.64
N ILE A 68 -12.44 5.53 -36.08
CA ILE A 68 -12.56 6.81 -36.81
C ILE A 68 -11.45 7.82 -36.49
N ARG A 69 -10.63 7.55 -35.46
CA ARG A 69 -9.46 8.37 -35.07
C ARG A 69 -8.30 7.49 -34.63
N GLY A 70 -7.10 7.82 -35.11
CA GLY A 70 -5.90 6.98 -34.92
C GLY A 70 -4.71 7.65 -34.24
N GLU A 71 -4.21 8.75 -34.80
CA GLU A 71 -2.95 9.41 -34.43
C GLU A 71 -3.10 10.94 -34.57
N THR A 72 -4.00 11.55 -33.81
CA THR A 72 -4.39 12.98 -33.98
C THR A 72 -4.78 13.36 -35.42
N GLU A 73 -5.41 12.41 -36.09
CA GLU A 73 -5.95 12.50 -37.44
C GLU A 73 -7.29 11.77 -37.46
N THR A 74 -8.19 12.25 -38.30
CA THR A 74 -9.58 11.80 -38.36
C THR A 74 -9.93 11.18 -39.70
N LEU A 75 -10.90 10.26 -39.67
CA LEU A 75 -11.53 9.67 -40.84
C LEU A 75 -12.96 10.18 -40.99
N TYR A 76 -13.16 11.43 -40.61
CA TYR A 76 -14.40 12.20 -40.67
C TYR A 76 -14.05 13.68 -40.78
N PRO A 77 -14.95 14.56 -41.28
CA PRO A 77 -14.69 15.98 -41.33
C PRO A 77 -14.56 16.56 -39.92
N SER A 78 -13.39 17.10 -39.58
CA SER A 78 -13.11 17.65 -38.25
C SER A 78 -12.54 19.07 -38.35
N PRO A 79 -13.01 20.02 -37.53
CA PRO A 79 -12.38 21.34 -37.44
C PRO A 79 -11.14 21.35 -36.53
N LEU A 80 -10.85 20.24 -35.84
CA LEU A 80 -9.80 20.14 -34.80
C LEU A 80 -8.59 19.32 -35.22
N GLU A 81 -8.76 18.40 -36.17
CA GLU A 81 -7.73 17.45 -36.59
C GLU A 81 -7.80 17.25 -38.11
N PRO A 82 -6.65 17.07 -38.79
CA PRO A 82 -6.62 16.86 -40.22
C PRO A 82 -7.17 15.50 -40.62
N TRP A 83 -7.43 15.35 -41.93
CA TRP A 83 -7.78 14.07 -42.54
C TRP A 83 -6.60 13.11 -42.50
N SER A 84 -6.86 11.84 -42.19
CA SER A 84 -5.82 10.82 -42.16
C SER A 84 -5.21 10.56 -43.56
N PRO A 85 -3.90 10.26 -43.66
CA PRO A 85 -3.26 9.80 -44.89
C PRO A 85 -3.89 8.53 -45.46
N LEU A 86 -4.63 7.75 -44.67
CA LEU A 86 -5.34 6.55 -45.11
C LEU A 86 -6.47 6.83 -46.13
N VAL A 87 -6.90 8.09 -46.23
CA VAL A 87 -7.82 8.60 -47.28
C VAL A 87 -7.16 9.63 -48.19
N GLY A 88 -5.82 9.68 -48.19
CA GLY A 88 -5.03 10.60 -49.01
C GLY A 88 -4.93 12.02 -48.43
N ALA A 89 -5.14 12.18 -47.11
CA ALA A 89 -5.07 13.47 -46.40
C ALA A 89 -5.95 14.57 -47.04
N LYS A 90 -7.15 14.19 -47.50
CA LYS A 90 -8.08 15.08 -48.20
C LYS A 90 -9.54 14.74 -47.86
N ASP A 91 -10.42 15.70 -48.12
CA ASP A 91 -11.87 15.47 -48.13
C ASP A 91 -12.25 14.53 -49.28
N LEU A 92 -13.03 13.49 -48.98
CA LEU A 92 -13.53 12.50 -49.95
C LEU A 92 -14.81 12.96 -50.67
N GLY A 93 -15.34 14.14 -50.35
CA GLY A 93 -16.62 14.63 -50.87
C GLY A 93 -17.84 13.99 -50.20
N PHE A 94 -17.62 13.21 -49.13
CA PHE A 94 -18.65 12.68 -48.23
C PHE A 94 -18.06 12.43 -46.84
N ASP A 95 -18.91 12.30 -45.83
CA ASP A 95 -18.52 12.01 -44.44
C ASP A 95 -18.53 10.49 -44.17
N PRO A 96 -17.36 9.84 -44.00
CA PRO A 96 -17.31 8.40 -43.82
C PRO A 96 -17.88 7.91 -42.49
N ALA A 97 -17.78 8.72 -41.42
CA ALA A 97 -18.33 8.34 -40.11
C ALA A 97 -19.85 8.41 -40.11
N ALA A 98 -20.44 9.48 -40.67
CA ALA A 98 -21.90 9.57 -40.81
C ALA A 98 -22.46 8.41 -41.66
N PHE A 99 -21.81 8.11 -42.78
CA PHE A 99 -22.21 7.01 -43.65
C PHE A 99 -22.09 5.65 -42.94
N ALA A 100 -21.02 5.41 -42.18
CA ALA A 100 -20.84 4.16 -41.45
C ALA A 100 -21.88 3.96 -40.33
N ILE A 101 -22.28 5.03 -39.64
CA ILE A 101 -23.34 4.98 -38.62
C ILE A 101 -24.67 4.60 -39.26
N GLU A 102 -25.04 5.26 -40.36
CA GLU A 102 -26.27 4.96 -41.09
C GLU A 102 -26.31 3.49 -41.54
N GLU A 103 -25.22 2.98 -42.11
CA GLU A 103 -25.14 1.59 -42.59
C GLU A 103 -25.14 0.55 -41.45
N ALA A 104 -24.61 0.90 -40.28
CA ALA A 104 -24.68 0.08 -39.08
C ALA A 104 -26.11 0.00 -38.55
N HIS A 105 -26.77 1.14 -38.36
CA HIS A 105 -28.14 1.23 -37.82
C HIS A 105 -29.17 0.58 -38.72
N LYS A 106 -29.06 0.74 -40.05
CA LYS A 106 -29.89 0.03 -41.04
C LYS A 106 -29.91 -1.49 -40.84
N ARG A 107 -28.85 -2.03 -40.23
CA ARG A 107 -28.64 -3.46 -40.03
C ARG A 107 -28.77 -3.89 -38.56
N GLY A 108 -29.22 -2.99 -37.68
CA GLY A 108 -29.38 -3.26 -36.26
C GLY A 108 -28.06 -3.47 -35.51
N ILE A 109 -26.97 -2.87 -36.00
CA ILE A 109 -25.65 -2.91 -35.37
C ILE A 109 -25.43 -1.60 -34.62
N ALA A 110 -25.15 -1.68 -33.32
CA ALA A 110 -24.74 -0.51 -32.55
C ALA A 110 -23.34 -0.04 -33.00
N PHE A 111 -23.24 1.25 -33.31
CA PHE A 111 -22.01 1.91 -33.72
C PHE A 111 -21.33 2.55 -32.52
N HIS A 112 -20.19 1.99 -32.12
CA HIS A 112 -19.32 2.59 -31.13
C HIS A 112 -18.12 3.24 -31.84
N ALA A 113 -18.00 4.56 -31.75
CA ALA A 113 -16.89 5.30 -32.33
C ALA A 113 -15.59 4.93 -31.60
N TYR A 114 -14.73 4.15 -32.27
CA TYR A 114 -13.45 3.73 -31.74
C TYR A 114 -12.40 4.83 -31.98
N ILE A 115 -11.88 5.36 -30.88
CA ILE A 115 -10.90 6.43 -30.83
C ILE A 115 -9.65 5.94 -30.08
N ASN A 116 -8.50 5.93 -30.76
CA ASN A 116 -7.23 5.95 -30.05
C ASN A 116 -7.10 7.30 -29.35
N ALA A 117 -6.97 7.37 -28.03
CA ALA A 117 -6.99 8.63 -27.30
C ALA A 117 -5.62 9.35 -27.28
N MET A 118 -4.60 8.71 -26.70
CA MET A 118 -3.30 9.32 -26.43
C MET A 118 -2.24 9.31 -27.54
N PRO A 119 -2.27 8.42 -28.56
CA PRO A 119 -1.28 8.48 -29.63
C PRO A 119 -1.30 9.82 -30.38
N LEU A 120 -0.13 10.48 -30.41
CA LEU A 120 0.13 11.70 -31.19
C LEU A 120 0.51 11.34 -32.64
N ARG A 121 1.49 10.45 -32.81
CA ARG A 121 1.89 9.93 -34.14
C ARG A 121 2.73 8.68 -33.99
N SER A 122 2.77 7.85 -35.03
CA SER A 122 3.58 6.65 -35.09
C SER A 122 5.06 7.01 -35.13
N THR A 123 5.90 6.22 -34.47
CA THR A 123 7.36 6.33 -34.56
C THR A 123 7.94 5.48 -35.69
N ARG A 124 7.11 4.70 -36.38
CA ARG A 124 7.56 3.80 -37.47
C ARG A 124 8.08 4.55 -38.69
N PHE A 125 7.54 5.73 -38.97
CA PHE A 125 7.94 6.58 -40.09
C PHE A 125 8.92 7.65 -39.61
N ARG A 126 9.95 7.98 -40.41
CA ARG A 126 10.91 9.04 -40.03
C ARG A 126 10.40 10.41 -40.43
N GLU A 127 9.60 10.46 -41.49
CA GLU A 127 8.99 11.66 -42.01
C GLU A 127 7.99 12.23 -41.00
N PRO A 128 7.86 13.57 -40.89
CA PRO A 128 6.81 14.19 -40.10
C PRO A 128 5.42 13.92 -40.72
N PRO A 129 4.32 14.17 -39.98
CA PRO A 129 2.97 14.05 -40.53
C PRO A 129 2.80 14.86 -41.83
N ALA A 130 2.00 14.36 -42.76
CA ALA A 130 1.88 14.94 -44.10
C ALA A 130 1.15 16.30 -44.10
N ASP A 131 0.18 16.47 -43.22
CA ASP A 131 -0.58 17.72 -43.10
C ASP A 131 0.13 18.70 -42.14
N PRO A 132 0.50 19.92 -42.58
CA PRO A 132 1.17 20.90 -41.73
C PRO A 132 0.31 21.40 -40.56
N ASN A 133 -1.01 21.20 -40.58
CA ASN A 133 -1.91 21.53 -39.47
C ASN A 133 -1.96 20.44 -38.40
N HIS A 134 -1.25 19.34 -38.57
CA HIS A 134 -1.17 18.28 -37.59
C HIS A 134 -0.54 18.78 -36.28
N ILE A 135 -1.14 18.44 -35.14
CA ILE A 135 -0.78 19.01 -33.83
C ILE A 135 0.67 18.75 -33.39
N TYR A 136 1.30 17.71 -33.94
CA TYR A 136 2.73 17.44 -33.83
C TYR A 136 3.62 18.67 -34.13
N PHE A 137 3.26 19.50 -35.12
CA PHE A 137 4.07 20.66 -35.48
C PHE A 137 3.99 21.79 -34.45
N THR A 138 2.88 21.89 -33.72
CA THR A 138 2.69 22.91 -32.67
C THR A 138 3.17 22.42 -31.30
N HIS A 139 3.02 21.12 -31.01
CA HIS A 139 3.19 20.55 -29.67
C HIS A 139 4.03 19.26 -29.62
N GLY A 140 4.83 19.00 -30.66
CA GLY A 140 5.76 17.88 -30.71
C GLY A 140 6.90 17.97 -29.69
N PRO A 141 7.84 17.02 -29.71
CA PRO A 141 8.94 16.94 -28.73
C PRO A 141 9.87 18.15 -28.75
N ASP A 142 10.02 18.80 -29.91
CA ASP A 142 10.91 19.96 -30.08
C ASP A 142 10.16 21.31 -29.93
N ALA A 143 8.86 21.28 -29.61
CA ALA A 143 8.07 22.49 -29.42
C ALA A 143 8.45 23.20 -28.10
N PRO A 144 8.33 24.55 -28.01
CA PRO A 144 8.55 25.26 -26.75
C PRO A 144 7.62 24.82 -25.61
N VAL A 145 6.41 24.37 -25.97
CA VAL A 145 5.40 23.84 -25.05
C VAL A 145 4.99 22.44 -25.54
N PRO A 146 5.77 21.40 -25.21
CA PRO A 146 5.52 20.05 -25.70
C PRO A 146 4.28 19.47 -25.02
N TRP A 147 3.41 18.83 -25.81
CA TRP A 147 2.28 18.04 -25.30
C TRP A 147 2.61 16.55 -25.28
N VAL A 148 3.86 16.16 -25.49
CA VAL A 148 4.30 14.77 -25.58
C VAL A 148 4.88 14.30 -24.24
N CYS A 149 4.67 13.02 -23.92
CA CYS A 149 5.32 12.36 -22.81
C CYS A 149 6.86 12.32 -22.97
N LEU A 150 7.58 12.91 -22.02
CA LEU A 150 9.05 12.90 -21.94
C LEU A 150 9.55 12.12 -20.72
N ASP A 151 10.76 11.56 -20.82
CA ASP A 151 11.52 10.99 -19.70
C ASP A 151 12.24 12.09 -18.87
N GLU A 152 12.89 11.71 -17.77
CA GLU A 152 13.62 12.65 -16.89
C GLU A 152 14.76 13.41 -17.60
N ASN A 153 15.21 12.94 -18.77
CA ASN A 153 16.24 13.58 -19.58
C ASN A 153 15.65 14.42 -20.73
N GLY A 154 14.32 14.62 -20.74
CA GLY A 154 13.62 15.37 -21.77
C GLY A 154 13.48 14.63 -23.10
N ARG A 155 13.61 13.30 -23.13
CA ARG A 155 13.53 12.51 -24.36
C ARG A 155 12.13 11.90 -24.54
N PRO A 156 11.56 11.91 -25.76
CA PRO A 156 10.28 11.28 -26.02
C PRO A 156 10.40 9.76 -26.07
N THR A 157 9.25 9.09 -25.95
CA THR A 157 9.21 7.62 -25.99
C THR A 157 9.68 7.02 -27.31
N ARG A 158 10.34 5.87 -27.21
CA ARG A 158 10.80 5.05 -28.34
C ARG A 158 9.85 3.91 -28.70
N GLN A 159 8.68 3.87 -28.06
CA GLN A 159 7.64 2.89 -28.38
C GLN A 159 7.00 3.18 -29.75
N GLU A 160 6.01 2.37 -30.13
CA GLU A 160 5.31 2.42 -31.43
C GLU A 160 4.71 3.80 -31.78
N TYR A 161 4.40 4.63 -30.79
CA TYR A 161 3.86 5.97 -30.95
C TYR A 161 4.56 6.96 -30.03
N LEU A 162 4.59 8.23 -30.43
CA LEU A 162 4.64 9.35 -29.50
C LEU A 162 3.28 9.46 -28.81
N TYR A 163 3.27 9.70 -27.51
CA TYR A 163 2.05 9.80 -26.71
C TYR A 163 1.86 11.22 -26.21
N LEU A 164 0.63 11.72 -26.32
CA LEU A 164 0.18 12.93 -25.65
C LEU A 164 0.27 12.75 -24.12
N SER A 165 0.66 13.81 -23.41
CA SER A 165 0.83 13.81 -21.97
C SER A 165 -0.46 14.21 -21.27
N ALA A 166 -1.12 13.25 -20.63
CA ALA A 166 -2.31 13.52 -19.83
C ALA A 166 -2.04 14.44 -18.62
N GLY A 167 -0.77 14.64 -18.23
CA GLY A 167 -0.40 15.62 -17.21
C GLY A 167 -0.51 17.08 -17.66
N VAL A 168 -0.74 17.33 -18.95
CA VAL A 168 -1.01 18.66 -19.51
C VAL A 168 -2.53 18.89 -19.57
N PRO A 169 -3.09 19.86 -18.83
CA PRO A 169 -4.54 20.13 -18.82
C PRO A 169 -5.13 20.43 -20.20
N GLU A 170 -4.38 21.12 -21.06
CA GLU A 170 -4.76 21.45 -22.43
C GLU A 170 -4.92 20.20 -23.31
N VAL A 171 -4.11 19.17 -23.11
CA VAL A 171 -4.26 17.87 -23.80
C VAL A 171 -5.59 17.23 -23.42
N GLN A 172 -5.96 17.24 -22.13
CA GLN A 172 -7.23 16.68 -21.68
C GLN A 172 -8.42 17.42 -22.29
N ALA A 173 -8.38 18.76 -22.28
CA ALA A 173 -9.42 19.59 -22.89
C ALA A 173 -9.53 19.38 -24.41
N TYR A 174 -8.39 19.36 -25.11
CA TYR A 174 -8.33 19.08 -26.55
C TYR A 174 -8.94 17.72 -26.89
N LEU A 175 -8.53 16.65 -26.20
CA LEU A 175 -9.08 15.31 -26.43
C LEU A 175 -10.58 15.25 -26.13
N ARG A 176 -11.06 15.92 -25.07
CA ARG A 176 -12.50 16.03 -24.80
C ARG A 176 -13.22 16.77 -25.94
N GLN A 177 -12.67 17.86 -26.46
CA GLN A 177 -13.27 18.59 -27.59
C GLN A 177 -13.37 17.72 -28.84
N VAL A 178 -12.33 16.97 -29.19
CA VAL A 178 -12.33 16.05 -30.34
C VAL A 178 -13.40 14.96 -30.17
N ILE A 179 -13.51 14.36 -28.99
CA ILE A 179 -14.51 13.32 -28.72
C ILE A 179 -15.92 13.90 -28.67
N MET A 180 -16.10 15.07 -28.03
CA MET A 180 -17.41 15.72 -27.94
C MET A 180 -17.89 16.26 -29.28
N ASP A 181 -17.00 16.63 -30.20
CA ASP A 181 -17.37 16.93 -31.59
C ASP A 181 -18.08 15.72 -32.24
N VAL A 182 -17.56 14.50 -32.02
CA VAL A 182 -18.21 13.27 -32.49
C VAL A 182 -19.56 13.07 -31.81
N VAL A 183 -19.61 13.16 -30.48
CA VAL A 183 -20.84 12.94 -29.70
C VAL A 183 -21.95 13.92 -30.09
N ASN A 184 -21.60 15.19 -30.30
CA ASN A 184 -22.57 16.24 -30.60
C ASN A 184 -23.11 16.13 -32.04
N ARG A 185 -22.27 15.75 -33.01
CA ARG A 185 -22.66 15.73 -34.43
C ARG A 185 -23.27 14.42 -34.90
N TYR A 186 -22.85 13.29 -34.33
CA TYR A 186 -23.24 11.98 -34.85
C TYR A 186 -24.13 11.18 -33.90
N ASP A 187 -24.99 10.34 -34.45
CA ASP A 187 -25.86 9.43 -33.70
C ASP A 187 -25.12 8.13 -33.34
N VAL A 188 -24.08 8.25 -32.52
CA VAL A 188 -23.29 7.10 -32.04
C VAL A 188 -24.00 6.43 -30.86
N ASP A 189 -23.93 5.10 -30.77
CA ASP A 189 -24.42 4.35 -29.60
C ASP A 189 -23.41 4.38 -28.45
N GLY A 190 -22.13 4.57 -28.77
CA GLY A 190 -21.08 4.69 -27.77
C GLY A 190 -19.79 5.31 -28.27
N ILE A 191 -18.96 5.72 -27.32
CA ILE A 191 -17.56 6.06 -27.53
C ILE A 191 -16.71 4.90 -26.98
N HIS A 192 -15.78 4.41 -27.79
CA HIS A 192 -14.85 3.36 -27.40
C HIS A 192 -13.41 3.90 -27.42
N LEU A 193 -12.79 3.99 -26.25
CA LEU A 193 -11.43 4.50 -26.09
C LEU A 193 -10.41 3.35 -26.10
N ASP A 194 -9.45 3.42 -27.01
CA ASP A 194 -8.23 2.61 -26.95
C ASP A 194 -7.03 3.51 -26.68
N ARG A 195 -5.94 2.91 -26.24
CA ARG A 195 -4.67 3.58 -25.92
C ARG A 195 -4.88 4.81 -25.02
N ILE A 196 -5.86 4.74 -24.12
CA ILE A 196 -6.00 5.66 -23.01
C ILE A 196 -5.08 5.23 -21.88
N ARG A 197 -3.79 5.49 -22.07
CA ARG A 197 -2.71 5.03 -21.19
C ARG A 197 -1.42 5.78 -21.47
N PHE A 198 -0.47 5.68 -20.54
CA PHE A 198 0.90 6.11 -20.74
C PHE A 198 1.71 5.06 -21.51
N PRO A 199 2.82 5.44 -22.16
CA PRO A 199 3.68 4.48 -22.87
C PRO A 199 4.30 3.46 -21.91
N ASP A 200 4.97 3.91 -20.84
CA ASP A 200 5.54 3.07 -19.77
C ASP A 200 5.85 3.90 -18.51
N PRO A 201 6.35 3.30 -17.41
CA PRO A 201 6.60 3.99 -16.15
C PRO A 201 7.61 5.14 -16.16
N GLN A 202 8.47 5.26 -17.18
CA GLN A 202 9.59 6.21 -17.20
C GLN A 202 9.20 7.61 -17.71
N TYR A 203 7.96 7.82 -18.12
CA TYR A 203 7.50 9.05 -18.77
C TYR A 203 6.52 9.85 -17.91
N ILE A 204 6.30 11.11 -18.31
CA ILE A 204 5.52 12.23 -17.69
C ILE A 204 6.40 13.29 -17.00
N HIS A 205 7.64 13.41 -17.43
CA HIS A 205 8.59 14.41 -16.93
C HIS A 205 8.66 15.65 -17.85
N ASP A 206 7.63 15.88 -18.66
CA ASP A 206 7.49 17.14 -19.39
C ASP A 206 7.36 18.34 -18.43
N PRO A 207 7.78 19.55 -18.83
CA PRO A 207 7.87 20.69 -17.91
C PRO A 207 6.55 21.06 -17.20
N ILE A 208 5.42 20.96 -17.90
CA ILE A 208 4.09 21.26 -17.34
C ILE A 208 3.73 20.23 -16.29
N SER A 209 3.91 18.94 -16.61
CA SER A 209 3.60 17.85 -15.69
C SER A 209 4.47 17.89 -14.43
N GLU A 210 5.77 18.19 -14.56
CA GLU A 210 6.65 18.40 -13.40
C GLU A 210 6.19 19.54 -12.49
N GLN A 211 5.83 20.68 -13.10
CA GLN A 211 5.33 21.83 -12.36
C GLN A 211 4.03 21.51 -11.62
N ARG A 212 3.10 20.82 -12.28
CA ARG A 212 1.80 20.45 -11.69
C ARG A 212 1.94 19.39 -10.60
N PHE A 213 2.78 18.38 -10.80
CA PHE A 213 3.04 17.33 -9.82
C PHE A 213 3.60 17.88 -8.50
N ARG A 214 4.49 18.88 -8.59
CA ARG A 214 5.12 19.56 -7.44
C ARG A 214 4.32 20.75 -6.91
N GLY A 215 3.20 21.09 -7.54
CA GLY A 215 2.44 22.32 -7.29
C GLY A 215 0.94 22.10 -7.05
N ARG A 216 0.13 23.05 -7.53
CA ARG A 216 -1.33 23.06 -7.36
C ARG A 216 -2.02 21.85 -8.01
N GLY A 217 -1.45 21.26 -9.06
CA GLY A 217 -1.98 20.09 -9.76
C GLY A 217 -1.93 18.77 -8.97
N ASN A 218 -1.37 18.77 -7.75
CA ASN A 218 -1.34 17.59 -6.88
C ASN A 218 -1.93 17.90 -5.47
N PRO A 219 -3.23 18.24 -5.38
CA PRO A 219 -3.87 18.59 -4.12
C PRO A 219 -3.86 17.45 -3.10
N ASN A 220 -3.94 16.21 -3.59
CA ASN A 220 -4.01 15.01 -2.76
C ASN A 220 -2.64 14.50 -2.30
N ARG A 221 -1.53 15.13 -2.72
CA ARG A 221 -0.16 14.73 -2.36
C ARG A 221 0.13 13.27 -2.76
N LEU A 222 -0.25 12.93 -3.99
CA LEU A 222 -0.03 11.61 -4.56
C LEU A 222 1.43 11.47 -4.99
N GLU A 223 1.98 10.26 -4.85
CA GLU A 223 3.22 9.89 -5.51
C GLU A 223 3.02 9.82 -7.03
N ARG A 224 4.10 9.94 -7.81
CA ARG A 224 4.01 10.05 -9.28
C ARG A 224 3.15 8.97 -9.95
N PRO A 225 3.29 7.66 -9.64
CA PRO A 225 2.42 6.64 -10.23
C PRO A 225 0.93 6.85 -9.94
N ASP A 226 0.59 7.22 -8.70
CA ASP A 226 -0.79 7.51 -8.29
C ASP A 226 -1.29 8.80 -8.95
N TRP A 227 -0.42 9.81 -9.08
CA TRP A 227 -0.73 11.06 -9.76
C TRP A 227 -0.95 10.87 -11.26
N GLN A 228 -0.18 10.00 -11.93
CA GLN A 228 -0.37 9.62 -13.34
C GLN A 228 -1.73 8.97 -13.58
N ARG A 229 -2.08 7.96 -12.77
CA ARG A 229 -3.43 7.37 -12.78
C ARG A 229 -4.48 8.45 -12.59
N ALA A 230 -4.26 9.37 -11.64
CA ALA A 230 -5.19 10.44 -11.35
C ALA A 230 -5.42 11.43 -12.52
N GLN A 231 -4.44 11.63 -13.41
CA GLN A 231 -4.62 12.45 -14.60
C GLN A 231 -5.55 11.77 -15.62
N LEU A 232 -5.39 10.46 -15.83
CA LEU A 232 -6.30 9.72 -16.70
C LEU A 232 -7.69 9.59 -16.09
N ASP A 233 -7.79 9.39 -14.77
CA ASP A 233 -9.06 9.40 -14.04
C ASP A 233 -9.83 10.70 -14.25
N GLN A 234 -9.16 11.86 -14.13
CA GLN A 234 -9.78 13.17 -14.33
C GLN A 234 -10.32 13.30 -15.76
N PHE A 235 -9.49 12.94 -16.74
CA PHE A 235 -9.88 12.98 -18.15
C PHE A 235 -11.14 12.13 -18.43
N VAL A 236 -11.17 10.85 -17.99
CA VAL A 236 -12.35 9.99 -18.23
C VAL A 236 -13.56 10.44 -17.43
N ASN A 237 -13.38 10.96 -16.23
CA ASN A 237 -14.46 11.45 -15.37
C ASN A 237 -15.16 12.66 -16.01
N ASP A 238 -14.38 13.64 -16.45
CA ASP A 238 -14.92 14.84 -17.08
C ASP A 238 -15.55 14.53 -18.44
N LEU A 239 -14.91 13.67 -19.24
CA LEU A 239 -15.47 13.20 -20.51
C LEU A 239 -16.81 12.49 -20.31
N ALA A 240 -16.91 11.57 -19.35
CA ALA A 240 -18.14 10.84 -19.08
C ALA A 240 -19.27 11.78 -18.64
N ALA A 241 -18.97 12.80 -17.82
CA ALA A 241 -19.95 13.80 -17.42
C ALA A 241 -20.43 14.64 -18.62
N GLU A 242 -19.53 15.02 -19.53
CA GLU A 242 -19.89 15.76 -20.75
C GLU A 242 -20.74 14.92 -21.70
N ILE A 243 -20.38 13.66 -21.93
CA ILE A 243 -21.18 12.72 -22.72
C ILE A 243 -22.59 12.59 -22.12
N ARG A 244 -22.69 12.36 -20.81
CA ARG A 244 -23.99 12.25 -20.11
C ARG A 244 -24.82 13.51 -20.19
N ALA A 245 -24.17 14.68 -20.12
CA ALA A 245 -24.85 15.96 -20.22
C ALA A 245 -25.37 16.24 -21.64
N ALA A 246 -24.71 15.71 -22.67
CA ALA A 246 -25.10 15.88 -24.07
C ALA A 246 -26.09 14.81 -24.54
N LYS A 247 -25.76 13.53 -24.34
CA LYS A 247 -26.53 12.36 -24.77
C LYS A 247 -26.45 11.25 -23.71
N PRO A 248 -27.39 11.21 -22.72
CA PRO A 248 -27.35 10.25 -21.61
C PRO A 248 -27.29 8.76 -21.98
N HIS A 249 -27.79 8.42 -23.18
CA HIS A 249 -27.84 7.05 -23.71
C HIS A 249 -26.50 6.57 -24.29
N VAL A 250 -25.60 7.48 -24.68
CA VAL A 250 -24.30 7.13 -25.26
C VAL A 250 -23.44 6.46 -24.18
N LEU A 251 -22.92 5.29 -24.50
CA LEU A 251 -22.06 4.52 -23.59
C LEU A 251 -20.59 4.94 -23.73
N LEU A 252 -19.88 5.05 -22.60
CA LEU A 252 -18.42 5.18 -22.61
C LEU A 252 -17.77 3.83 -22.28
N SER A 253 -16.93 3.34 -23.17
CA SER A 253 -16.20 2.08 -23.01
C SER A 253 -14.72 2.24 -23.32
N CYS A 254 -13.89 1.30 -22.86
CA CYS A 254 -12.49 1.28 -23.23
C CYS A 254 -11.91 -0.11 -23.45
N SER A 255 -10.90 -0.17 -24.29
CA SER A 255 -9.95 -1.28 -24.37
C SER A 255 -9.05 -1.27 -23.14
N ALA A 256 -9.29 -2.19 -22.23
CA ALA A 256 -8.50 -2.34 -21.00
C ALA A 256 -7.31 -3.28 -21.23
N TRP A 257 -6.16 -2.99 -20.64
CA TRP A 257 -5.03 -3.92 -20.68
C TRP A 257 -5.44 -5.27 -20.07
N GLY A 258 -5.13 -6.38 -20.75
CA GLY A 258 -5.68 -7.71 -20.41
C GLY A 258 -5.28 -8.25 -19.02
N ILE A 259 -4.30 -7.63 -18.37
CA ILE A 259 -3.95 -7.85 -16.96
C ILE A 259 -4.14 -6.52 -16.23
N TYR A 260 -5.15 -6.39 -15.37
CA TYR A 260 -5.35 -5.15 -14.62
C TYR A 260 -4.20 -4.90 -13.63
N ASN A 261 -3.94 -5.85 -12.72
CA ASN A 261 -2.87 -5.76 -11.72
C ASN A 261 -2.18 -7.12 -11.58
N ARG A 262 -0.87 -7.16 -11.88
CA ARG A 262 -0.05 -8.38 -11.85
C ARG A 262 0.08 -9.05 -10.47
N HIS A 263 -0.38 -8.40 -9.40
CA HIS A 263 -0.32 -8.92 -8.03
C HIS A 263 -1.65 -9.49 -7.51
N HIS A 264 -2.74 -9.42 -8.29
CA HIS A 264 -4.03 -10.00 -7.88
C HIS A 264 -4.06 -11.53 -7.96
N LEU A 265 -3.29 -12.10 -8.89
CA LEU A 265 -3.24 -13.51 -9.18
C LEU A 265 -1.80 -14.02 -9.06
N GLU A 266 -1.63 -15.17 -8.42
CA GLU A 266 -0.33 -15.83 -8.32
C GLU A 266 0.21 -16.21 -9.71
N GLY A 267 1.52 -16.06 -9.91
CA GLY A 267 2.18 -16.39 -11.19
C GLY A 267 2.11 -15.30 -12.27
N TYR A 268 1.47 -14.16 -12.01
CA TYR A 268 1.39 -13.05 -12.98
C TYR A 268 2.44 -11.95 -12.79
N GLY A 269 3.29 -12.06 -11.76
CA GLY A 269 4.24 -11.00 -11.38
C GLY A 269 5.25 -10.60 -12.47
N GLY A 270 5.55 -11.50 -13.41
CA GLY A 270 6.47 -11.23 -14.54
C GLY A 270 5.84 -10.56 -15.76
N PHE A 271 4.53 -10.30 -15.75
CA PHE A 271 3.82 -9.71 -16.88
C PHE A 271 3.54 -8.22 -16.67
N SER A 272 3.48 -7.47 -17.77
CA SER A 272 3.00 -6.09 -17.77
C SER A 272 1.50 -6.03 -17.47
N SER A 273 1.09 -5.00 -16.74
CA SER A 273 -0.28 -4.78 -16.26
C SER A 273 -0.72 -3.33 -16.50
N GLY A 274 -2.03 -3.13 -16.65
CA GLY A 274 -2.62 -1.81 -16.86
C GLY A 274 -2.32 -0.87 -15.70
N TYR A 275 -2.44 -1.34 -14.46
CA TYR A 275 -2.30 -0.52 -13.26
C TYR A 275 -0.87 -0.02 -13.03
N HIS A 276 0.15 -0.86 -13.25
CA HIS A 276 1.54 -0.55 -12.89
C HIS A 276 2.39 -0.03 -14.05
N ASP A 277 2.20 -0.56 -15.26
CA ASP A 277 3.11 -0.27 -16.38
C ASP A 277 2.54 0.81 -17.30
N TYR A 278 1.22 0.96 -17.34
CA TYR A 278 0.52 1.86 -18.26
C TYR A 278 -0.36 2.90 -17.53
N TYR A 279 -0.42 2.80 -16.20
CA TYR A 279 -1.24 3.62 -15.29
C TYR A 279 -2.73 3.73 -15.70
N GLN A 280 -3.25 2.66 -16.30
CA GLN A 280 -4.63 2.49 -16.73
C GLN A 280 -5.48 1.88 -15.60
N ASP A 281 -5.95 2.70 -14.66
CA ASP A 281 -6.77 2.26 -13.52
C ASP A 281 -8.25 2.06 -13.90
N THR A 282 -8.49 1.11 -14.80
CA THR A 282 -9.82 0.82 -15.35
C THR A 282 -10.85 0.40 -14.30
N TRP A 283 -10.39 -0.18 -13.18
CA TRP A 283 -11.26 -0.52 -12.07
C TRP A 283 -11.70 0.73 -11.32
N ASN A 284 -10.79 1.67 -11.06
CA ASN A 284 -11.18 2.97 -10.51
C ASN A 284 -12.16 3.71 -11.43
N TRP A 285 -11.96 3.67 -12.75
CA TRP A 285 -12.88 4.31 -13.70
C TRP A 285 -14.30 3.76 -13.59
N CYS A 286 -14.48 2.46 -13.33
CA CYS A 286 -15.81 1.89 -13.04
C CYS A 286 -16.35 2.33 -11.68
N ARG A 287 -15.49 2.40 -10.65
CA ARG A 287 -15.88 2.74 -9.26
C ARG A 287 -16.29 4.19 -9.09
N ILE A 288 -15.65 5.12 -9.79
CA ILE A 288 -16.05 6.53 -9.84
C ILE A 288 -17.20 6.75 -10.83
N GLY A 289 -17.69 5.70 -11.48
CA GLY A 289 -18.78 5.79 -12.44
C GLY A 289 -18.39 6.36 -13.79
N ALA A 290 -17.11 6.55 -14.12
CA ALA A 290 -16.69 7.11 -15.41
C ALA A 290 -16.83 6.13 -16.58
N MET A 291 -16.67 4.82 -16.35
CA MET A 291 -16.67 3.81 -17.42
C MET A 291 -17.91 2.91 -17.35
N ASP A 292 -18.68 2.83 -18.43
CA ASP A 292 -19.87 1.98 -18.51
C ASP A 292 -19.50 0.51 -18.78
N LEU A 293 -18.60 0.28 -19.73
CA LEU A 293 -18.14 -1.05 -20.14
C LEU A 293 -16.61 -1.12 -20.23
N LEU A 294 -16.03 -2.20 -19.69
CA LEU A 294 -14.64 -2.57 -19.92
C LEU A 294 -14.56 -3.70 -20.94
N MET A 295 -13.64 -3.53 -21.89
CA MET A 295 -13.30 -4.54 -22.88
C MET A 295 -11.84 -4.98 -22.67
N PRO A 296 -11.55 -5.86 -21.70
CA PRO A 296 -10.17 -6.27 -21.44
C PRO A 296 -9.61 -7.07 -22.63
N MET A 297 -8.43 -6.66 -23.09
CA MET A 297 -7.68 -7.29 -24.18
C MET A 297 -7.02 -8.59 -23.72
N ILE A 298 -7.82 -9.61 -23.43
CA ILE A 298 -7.33 -10.89 -22.93
C ILE A 298 -6.92 -11.76 -24.12
N TYR A 299 -5.82 -11.38 -24.77
CA TYR A 299 -5.37 -11.97 -26.03
C TYR A 299 -4.51 -13.22 -25.85
N TRP A 300 -4.86 -14.03 -24.85
CA TRP A 300 -4.26 -15.32 -24.58
C TRP A 300 -5.29 -16.43 -24.76
N ASN A 301 -4.83 -17.59 -25.19
CA ASN A 301 -5.65 -18.78 -25.27
C ASN A 301 -5.90 -19.35 -23.85
N MET A 302 -6.81 -20.31 -23.73
CA MET A 302 -7.11 -20.98 -22.46
C MET A 302 -6.21 -22.16 -22.05
N PRO A 303 -5.46 -22.85 -22.94
CA PRO A 303 -4.48 -23.82 -22.49
C PRO A 303 -3.45 -23.15 -21.54
N ASP A 304 -3.19 -23.76 -20.39
CA ASP A 304 -2.02 -23.46 -19.57
C ASP A 304 -0.76 -23.74 -20.41
N PRO A 305 0.27 -22.87 -20.43
CA PRO A 305 0.70 -21.97 -19.36
C PRO A 305 0.02 -20.58 -19.29
N LYS A 306 0.02 -19.98 -18.09
CA LYS A 306 -0.28 -18.55 -17.85
C LYS A 306 0.51 -17.62 -18.79
N PRO A 307 -0.06 -16.47 -19.21
CA PRO A 307 -1.39 -15.93 -18.88
C PRO A 307 -2.50 -16.68 -19.63
N ASN A 308 -3.68 -16.87 -19.03
CA ASN A 308 -4.83 -17.49 -19.73
C ASN A 308 -6.15 -16.73 -19.54
N TYR A 309 -7.07 -16.94 -20.48
CA TYR A 309 -8.32 -16.18 -20.57
C TYR A 309 -9.23 -16.34 -19.34
N HIS A 310 -9.33 -17.57 -18.81
CA HIS A 310 -10.30 -17.90 -17.77
C HIS A 310 -10.00 -17.20 -16.44
N GLU A 311 -8.73 -17.21 -16.01
CA GLU A 311 -8.31 -16.56 -14.77
C GLU A 311 -8.43 -15.04 -14.85
N LEU A 312 -7.97 -14.45 -15.97
CA LEU A 312 -7.97 -13.01 -16.18
C LEU A 312 -9.37 -12.44 -16.28
N LEU A 313 -10.28 -13.10 -17.01
CA LEU A 313 -11.68 -12.67 -17.05
C LEU A 313 -12.33 -12.79 -15.67
N GLY A 314 -12.00 -13.85 -14.94
CA GLY A 314 -12.43 -14.01 -13.54
C GLY A 314 -11.97 -12.87 -12.64
N ASP A 315 -10.76 -12.34 -12.86
CA ASP A 315 -10.25 -11.20 -12.09
C ASP A 315 -11.02 -9.91 -12.38
N PHE A 316 -11.26 -9.59 -13.66
CA PHE A 316 -12.06 -8.44 -14.05
C PHE A 316 -13.49 -8.50 -13.49
N VAL A 317 -14.14 -9.67 -13.60
CA VAL A 317 -15.49 -9.87 -13.07
C VAL A 317 -15.55 -9.69 -11.55
N ARG A 318 -14.57 -10.22 -10.79
CA ARG A 318 -14.48 -9.98 -9.34
C ARG A 318 -14.22 -8.52 -9.00
N GLY A 319 -13.43 -7.82 -9.83
CA GLY A 319 -12.98 -6.46 -9.57
C GLY A 319 -14.06 -5.38 -9.73
N VAL A 320 -14.87 -5.48 -10.77
CA VAL A 320 -15.87 -4.43 -11.14
C VAL A 320 -17.28 -4.96 -11.39
N GLY A 321 -17.49 -6.27 -11.30
CA GLY A 321 -18.78 -6.93 -11.55
C GLY A 321 -18.99 -7.31 -13.00
N ALA A 322 -19.68 -8.44 -13.22
CA ALA A 322 -19.86 -9.01 -14.56
C ALA A 322 -20.67 -8.11 -15.51
N ALA A 323 -21.61 -7.33 -14.97
CA ALA A 323 -22.47 -6.40 -15.71
C ALA A 323 -21.74 -5.18 -16.33
N ARG A 324 -20.40 -5.11 -16.22
CA ARG A 324 -19.57 -4.08 -16.85
C ARG A 324 -18.53 -4.67 -17.80
N ILE A 325 -18.50 -5.99 -17.99
CA ILE A 325 -17.43 -6.66 -18.74
C ILE A 325 -17.96 -7.18 -20.07
N VAL A 326 -17.25 -6.83 -21.15
CA VAL A 326 -17.36 -7.49 -22.46
C VAL A 326 -16.01 -8.13 -22.76
N GLY A 327 -15.92 -9.45 -22.75
CA GLY A 327 -14.65 -10.18 -22.83
C GLY A 327 -13.95 -9.99 -24.17
N GLY A 328 -12.77 -9.35 -24.18
CA GLY A 328 -12.00 -9.10 -25.39
C GLY A 328 -11.12 -10.28 -25.79
N GLN A 329 -11.25 -10.72 -27.04
CA GLN A 329 -10.58 -11.89 -27.60
C GLN A 329 -9.69 -11.53 -28.77
N SER A 330 -8.59 -12.27 -28.94
CA SER A 330 -7.84 -12.30 -30.20
C SER A 330 -8.45 -13.34 -31.15
N VAL A 331 -8.01 -13.33 -32.42
CA VAL A 331 -8.44 -14.32 -33.41
C VAL A 331 -7.61 -15.61 -33.28
N PHE A 332 -8.21 -16.67 -32.75
CA PHE A 332 -7.62 -18.01 -32.66
C PHE A 332 -8.24 -18.96 -33.69
N SER A 333 -8.70 -20.14 -33.25
CA SER A 333 -9.55 -21.05 -34.01
C SER A 333 -11.00 -20.89 -33.56
N VAL A 334 -11.96 -21.29 -34.40
CA VAL A 334 -13.38 -21.26 -34.05
C VAL A 334 -13.64 -21.98 -32.73
N ALA A 335 -13.02 -23.14 -32.51
CA ALA A 335 -13.16 -23.90 -31.27
C ALA A 335 -12.58 -23.14 -30.05
N GLU A 336 -11.43 -22.48 -30.16
CA GLU A 336 -10.85 -21.73 -29.05
C GLU A 336 -11.71 -20.51 -28.68
N ASN A 337 -12.08 -19.69 -29.66
CA ASN A 337 -12.96 -18.54 -29.43
C ASN A 337 -14.33 -18.97 -28.88
N THR A 338 -14.89 -20.08 -29.36
CA THR A 338 -16.12 -20.69 -28.83
C THR A 338 -16.01 -21.02 -27.34
N ARG A 339 -14.90 -21.66 -26.92
CA ARG A 339 -14.68 -21.97 -25.52
C ARG A 339 -14.55 -20.69 -24.68
N GLN A 340 -13.86 -19.66 -25.17
CA GLN A 340 -13.73 -18.38 -24.46
C GLN A 340 -15.08 -17.66 -24.33
N ILE A 341 -15.93 -17.69 -25.37
CA ILE A 341 -17.30 -17.14 -25.31
C ILE A 341 -18.11 -17.88 -24.24
N GLN A 342 -18.00 -19.21 -24.16
CA GLN A 342 -18.70 -19.97 -23.13
C GLN A 342 -18.23 -19.58 -21.72
N VAL A 343 -16.92 -19.44 -21.50
CA VAL A 343 -16.38 -18.95 -20.22
C VAL A 343 -16.91 -17.57 -19.86
N THR A 344 -17.05 -16.68 -20.85
CA THR A 344 -17.63 -15.35 -20.65
C THR A 344 -19.08 -15.41 -20.20
N ARG A 345 -19.89 -16.27 -20.84
CA ARG A 345 -21.28 -16.53 -20.44
C ARG A 345 -21.37 -17.14 -19.03
N ASP A 346 -20.52 -18.12 -18.72
CA ASP A 346 -20.52 -18.79 -17.41
C ASP A 346 -20.18 -17.84 -16.26
N LYS A 347 -19.37 -16.81 -16.53
CA LYS A 347 -19.06 -15.75 -15.55
C LYS A 347 -20.10 -14.63 -15.50
N GLY A 348 -21.16 -14.71 -16.30
CA GLY A 348 -22.25 -13.73 -16.35
C GLY A 348 -21.85 -12.38 -16.95
N ALA A 349 -20.74 -12.32 -17.70
CA ALA A 349 -20.31 -11.09 -18.36
C ALA A 349 -21.26 -10.75 -19.53
N MET A 350 -21.31 -9.48 -19.94
CA MET A 350 -22.31 -8.97 -20.87
C MET A 350 -22.16 -9.48 -22.31
N GLY A 351 -21.01 -10.03 -22.68
CA GLY A 351 -20.76 -10.56 -24.01
C GLY A 351 -19.28 -10.51 -24.38
N THR A 352 -18.97 -10.57 -25.67
CA THR A 352 -17.58 -10.62 -26.17
C THR A 352 -17.33 -9.64 -27.32
N VAL A 353 -16.06 -9.26 -27.45
CA VAL A 353 -15.56 -8.44 -28.56
C VAL A 353 -14.31 -9.07 -29.16
N ILE A 354 -14.21 -9.13 -30.49
CA ILE A 354 -13.11 -9.80 -31.20
C ILE A 354 -12.19 -8.76 -31.85
N PHE A 355 -10.89 -8.86 -31.56
CA PHE A 355 -9.83 -8.09 -32.22
C PHE A 355 -9.09 -8.99 -33.22
N ASP A 356 -9.19 -8.77 -34.53
CA ASP A 356 -9.92 -7.72 -35.25
C ASP A 356 -10.78 -8.31 -36.40
N TYR A 357 -11.55 -7.44 -37.07
CA TYR A 357 -12.41 -7.80 -38.19
C TYR A 357 -11.65 -8.54 -39.30
N ARG A 358 -10.56 -7.97 -39.80
CA ARG A 358 -9.80 -8.54 -40.93
C ARG A 358 -9.21 -9.91 -40.59
N GLY A 359 -8.70 -10.07 -39.38
CA GLY A 359 -8.23 -11.35 -38.88
C GLY A 359 -9.35 -12.38 -38.78
N ALA A 360 -10.49 -11.98 -38.22
CA ALA A 360 -11.65 -12.84 -38.01
C ALA A 360 -12.26 -13.31 -39.34
N GLU A 361 -12.41 -12.41 -40.30
CA GLU A 361 -12.90 -12.72 -41.64
C GLU A 361 -11.95 -13.69 -42.37
N ARG A 362 -10.65 -13.37 -42.42
CA ARG A 362 -9.65 -14.19 -43.12
C ARG A 362 -9.57 -15.61 -42.56
N ARG A 363 -9.85 -15.81 -41.26
CA ARG A 363 -9.84 -17.12 -40.61
C ARG A 363 -11.21 -17.81 -40.57
N GLY A 364 -12.23 -17.22 -41.20
CA GLY A 364 -13.59 -17.77 -41.21
C GLY A 364 -14.26 -17.77 -39.83
N LEU A 365 -13.78 -16.96 -38.88
CA LEU A 365 -14.27 -16.96 -37.51
C LEU A 365 -15.71 -16.43 -37.42
N LEU A 366 -16.07 -15.40 -38.20
CA LEU A 366 -17.43 -14.82 -38.19
C LEU A 366 -18.47 -15.89 -38.55
N THR A 367 -18.27 -16.59 -39.66
CA THR A 367 -19.14 -17.68 -40.12
C THR A 367 -19.11 -18.88 -39.19
N GLY A 368 -17.92 -19.30 -38.73
CA GLY A 368 -17.80 -20.40 -37.79
C GLY A 368 -18.49 -20.15 -36.45
N LEU A 369 -18.58 -18.90 -35.98
CA LEU A 369 -19.37 -18.54 -34.80
C LEU A 369 -20.87 -18.56 -35.09
N ARG A 370 -21.32 -18.08 -36.26
CA ARG A 370 -22.74 -18.19 -36.67
C ARG A 370 -23.21 -19.64 -36.69
N GLU A 371 -22.37 -20.55 -37.19
CA GLU A 371 -22.69 -21.97 -37.30
C GLU A 371 -22.66 -22.72 -35.96
N SER A 372 -21.93 -22.21 -34.96
CA SER A 372 -21.71 -22.91 -33.68
C SER A 372 -22.46 -22.29 -32.49
N LEU A 373 -22.30 -20.99 -32.22
CA LEU A 373 -22.79 -20.33 -31.00
C LEU A 373 -23.75 -19.16 -31.24
N TYR A 374 -23.51 -18.38 -32.30
CA TYR A 374 -24.31 -17.21 -32.68
C TYR A 374 -25.37 -17.60 -33.72
N THR A 375 -26.10 -18.70 -33.47
CA THR A 375 -27.02 -19.29 -34.45
C THR A 375 -28.27 -18.45 -34.72
N ALA A 376 -28.63 -17.55 -33.80
CA ALA A 376 -29.71 -16.57 -33.96
C ALA A 376 -29.27 -15.18 -33.47
N PRO A 377 -29.90 -14.08 -33.93
CA PRO A 377 -29.65 -12.74 -33.40
C PRO A 377 -29.87 -12.65 -31.88
N ALA A 378 -29.13 -11.76 -31.22
CA ALA A 378 -29.34 -11.43 -29.80
C ALA A 378 -29.50 -9.92 -29.62
N PRO A 379 -30.40 -9.47 -28.72
CA PRO A 379 -30.51 -8.05 -28.39
C PRO A 379 -29.29 -7.58 -27.61
N LEU A 380 -29.02 -6.28 -27.67
CA LEU A 380 -27.97 -5.66 -26.86
C LEU A 380 -28.34 -5.71 -25.37
N PRO A 381 -27.38 -6.02 -24.48
CA PRO A 381 -27.57 -5.90 -23.04
C PRO A 381 -27.88 -4.47 -22.62
N VAL A 382 -28.80 -4.34 -21.65
CA VAL A 382 -29.16 -3.06 -21.07
C VAL A 382 -28.14 -2.68 -19.98
N VAL A 383 -27.58 -1.48 -20.07
CA VAL A 383 -26.69 -0.93 -19.04
C VAL A 383 -27.53 -0.23 -17.96
N ASP A 384 -27.41 -0.68 -16.70
CA ASP A 384 -28.26 -0.24 -15.57
C ASP A 384 -28.26 1.28 -15.38
N ARG A 385 -27.11 1.94 -15.59
CA ARG A 385 -27.00 3.40 -15.53
C ARG A 385 -27.98 4.09 -16.48
N VAL A 386 -28.14 3.58 -17.70
CA VAL A 386 -28.97 4.20 -18.74
C VAL A 386 -30.44 3.87 -18.49
N ALA A 387 -30.76 2.63 -18.14
CA ALA A 387 -32.14 2.20 -17.98
C ALA A 387 -32.78 2.57 -16.64
N ASN A 388 -32.03 2.45 -15.54
CA ASN A 388 -32.52 2.67 -14.18
C ASN A 388 -31.51 3.50 -13.36
N PRO A 389 -31.26 4.77 -13.75
CA PRO A 389 -30.28 5.59 -13.04
C PRO A 389 -30.69 5.77 -11.56
N LYS A 390 -29.76 5.50 -10.65
CA LYS A 390 -29.94 5.68 -9.19
C LYS A 390 -29.28 6.95 -8.67
N THR A 391 -28.42 7.55 -9.47
CA THR A 391 -27.55 8.69 -9.17
C THR A 391 -27.52 9.63 -10.36
N GLY A 392 -27.14 10.89 -10.15
CA GLY A 392 -26.90 11.83 -11.23
C GLY A 392 -25.43 12.24 -11.32
N SER A 393 -25.17 13.34 -12.01
CA SER A 393 -23.82 13.87 -12.22
C SER A 393 -23.79 15.38 -12.04
N ILE A 394 -22.62 15.93 -11.72
CA ILE A 394 -22.35 17.36 -11.70
C ILE A 394 -21.31 17.63 -12.78
N LEU A 395 -21.58 18.59 -13.64
CA LEU A 395 -20.63 19.12 -14.61
C LEU A 395 -20.44 20.60 -14.37
N GLY A 396 -19.28 20.97 -13.86
CA GLY A 396 -18.99 22.34 -13.47
C GLY A 396 -17.93 23.01 -14.30
N THR A 397 -17.90 24.34 -14.22
CA THR A 397 -16.80 25.18 -14.68
C THR A 397 -16.37 26.11 -13.56
N VAL A 398 -15.07 26.16 -13.27
CA VAL A 398 -14.47 27.14 -12.37
C VAL A 398 -13.87 28.28 -13.18
N ARG A 399 -14.16 29.51 -12.79
CA ARG A 399 -13.69 30.71 -13.46
C ARG A 399 -12.97 31.67 -12.54
N THR A 400 -12.15 32.51 -13.14
CA THR A 400 -11.59 33.69 -12.50
C THR A 400 -12.65 34.77 -12.33
N ASP A 401 -12.29 35.81 -11.58
CA ASP A 401 -13.06 37.04 -11.36
C ASP A 401 -13.48 37.71 -12.67
N LYS A 402 -12.70 37.52 -13.75
CA LYS A 402 -12.96 38.04 -15.11
C LYS A 402 -13.69 37.05 -16.01
N GLY A 403 -14.14 35.91 -15.48
CA GLY A 403 -14.85 34.89 -16.24
C GLY A 403 -13.96 33.98 -17.11
N LEU A 404 -12.63 34.06 -16.99
CA LEU A 404 -11.71 33.15 -17.70
C LEU A 404 -11.67 31.78 -16.99
N PRO A 405 -11.47 30.67 -17.71
CA PRO A 405 -11.19 29.37 -17.10
C PRO A 405 -10.09 29.41 -16.05
N LEU A 406 -10.31 28.77 -14.89
CA LEU A 406 -9.30 28.61 -13.86
C LEU A 406 -8.80 27.17 -13.83
N VAL A 407 -7.52 26.94 -14.16
CA VAL A 407 -6.86 25.63 -14.12
C VAL A 407 -6.37 25.29 -12.72
N ASP A 408 -6.39 24.00 -12.36
CA ASP A 408 -5.90 23.46 -11.07
C ASP A 408 -6.61 24.03 -9.82
N ALA A 409 -7.85 24.53 -9.95
CA ALA A 409 -8.70 24.81 -8.80
C ALA A 409 -9.13 23.50 -8.14
N TRP A 410 -9.02 23.45 -6.82
CA TRP A 410 -9.31 22.27 -6.03
C TRP A 410 -10.80 22.18 -5.77
N VAL A 411 -11.44 21.12 -6.26
CA VAL A 411 -12.89 20.95 -6.14
C VAL A 411 -13.20 19.68 -5.35
N SER A 412 -14.04 19.82 -4.32
CA SER A 412 -14.58 18.69 -3.54
C SER A 412 -16.07 18.88 -3.27
N LEU A 413 -16.76 17.80 -2.89
CA LEU A 413 -18.13 17.86 -2.38
C LEU A 413 -18.12 17.73 -0.86
N ALA A 414 -19.06 18.38 -0.19
CA ALA A 414 -19.37 18.16 1.22
C ALA A 414 -20.87 17.96 1.38
N ARG A 415 -21.28 17.04 2.26
CA ARG A 415 -22.68 16.95 2.71
C ARG A 415 -22.96 18.09 3.68
N THR A 416 -24.11 18.76 3.53
CA THR A 416 -24.50 19.92 4.35
C THR A 416 -24.55 19.62 5.85
N ASP A 417 -24.66 18.35 6.23
CA ASP A 417 -24.95 17.92 7.61
C ASP A 417 -23.78 17.16 8.27
N GLU A 418 -22.66 16.94 7.57
CA GLU A 418 -21.52 16.21 8.14
C GLU A 418 -20.50 17.17 8.78
N PRO A 419 -20.26 17.10 10.10
CA PRO A 419 -19.13 17.79 10.70
C PRO A 419 -17.83 17.25 10.13
N ALA A 420 -16.85 18.13 9.92
CA ALA A 420 -15.50 17.79 9.43
C ALA A 420 -14.91 16.62 10.23
N ARG A 421 -14.94 15.41 9.66
CA ARG A 421 -14.56 14.20 10.37
C ARG A 421 -13.06 14.20 10.70
N GLY A 422 -12.75 13.78 11.92
CA GLY A 422 -11.40 13.51 12.42
C GLY A 422 -10.72 12.34 11.71
N ARG A 423 -9.40 12.20 11.94
CA ARG A 423 -8.49 11.19 11.38
C ARG A 423 -9.11 9.79 11.40
N GLY A 424 -9.67 9.32 10.27
CA GLY A 424 -10.18 7.95 10.16
C GLY A 424 -11.15 7.67 9.01
N SER A 425 -11.88 8.64 8.46
CA SER A 425 -12.63 8.42 7.21
C SER A 425 -11.70 8.53 6.01
N ARG A 426 -11.87 7.68 4.98
CA ARG A 426 -11.21 7.87 3.67
C ARG A 426 -11.43 9.33 3.27
N ARG A 427 -10.36 10.13 3.18
CA ARG A 427 -10.46 11.52 2.74
C ARG A 427 -11.13 11.51 1.38
N GLN A 428 -12.17 12.32 1.23
CA GLN A 428 -12.79 12.53 -0.07
C GLN A 428 -11.74 13.10 -1.01
N ARG A 429 -11.60 12.47 -2.19
CA ARG A 429 -10.64 12.89 -3.21
C ARG A 429 -10.96 14.32 -3.65
N VAL A 430 -9.94 15.17 -3.67
CA VAL A 430 -10.01 16.52 -4.23
C VAL A 430 -9.69 16.42 -5.72
N TRP A 431 -10.56 16.93 -6.57
CA TRP A 431 -10.32 17.01 -8.02
C TRP A 431 -9.71 18.36 -8.40
N THR A 432 -9.17 18.46 -9.61
CA THR A 432 -8.62 19.70 -10.16
C THR A 432 -9.44 20.13 -11.36
N SER A 433 -9.67 21.43 -11.54
CA SER A 433 -10.25 21.93 -12.78
C SER A 433 -9.25 21.88 -13.96
N GLY A 434 -9.74 21.59 -15.16
CA GLY A 434 -8.96 21.56 -16.40
C GLY A 434 -8.57 22.94 -16.94
N SER A 435 -7.89 23.01 -18.09
CA SER A 435 -7.50 24.28 -18.74
C SER A 435 -8.70 25.10 -19.22
N ASP A 436 -9.83 24.45 -19.47
CA ASP A 436 -11.14 25.06 -19.76
C ASP A 436 -12.00 25.25 -18.49
N GLY A 437 -11.40 25.09 -17.30
CA GLY A 437 -12.03 25.26 -16.01
C GLY A 437 -12.97 24.12 -15.63
N ARG A 438 -13.09 23.08 -16.47
CA ARG A 438 -14.02 21.97 -16.24
C ARG A 438 -13.65 21.13 -15.03
N PHE A 439 -14.69 20.67 -14.33
CA PHE A 439 -14.60 19.59 -13.36
C PHE A 439 -15.91 18.79 -13.38
N ALA A 440 -15.87 17.55 -12.93
CA ALA A 440 -17.08 16.76 -12.77
C ALA A 440 -17.10 15.88 -11.52
N PHE A 441 -18.31 15.56 -11.07
CA PHE A 441 -18.58 14.49 -10.13
C PHE A 441 -19.63 13.57 -10.72
N LEU A 442 -19.34 12.27 -10.73
CA LEU A 442 -20.24 11.24 -11.21
C LEU A 442 -20.83 10.47 -10.02
N ASP A 443 -21.87 9.69 -10.30
CA ASP A 443 -22.58 8.85 -9.32
C ASP A 443 -22.98 9.61 -8.04
N VAL A 444 -23.41 10.85 -8.22
CA VAL A 444 -23.79 11.75 -7.13
C VAL A 444 -25.19 11.39 -6.63
N PRO A 445 -25.37 11.12 -5.32
CA PRO A 445 -26.70 10.85 -4.75
C PRO A 445 -27.56 12.12 -4.70
N SER A 446 -28.87 11.94 -4.54
CA SER A 446 -29.84 13.05 -4.50
C SER A 446 -29.93 13.80 -3.16
N ASP A 447 -28.90 13.69 -2.32
CA ASP A 447 -28.81 14.46 -1.08
C ASP A 447 -28.43 15.92 -1.39
N PRO A 448 -28.81 16.89 -0.53
CA PRO A 448 -28.26 18.24 -0.60
C PRO A 448 -26.74 18.23 -0.38
N LEU A 449 -26.01 18.86 -1.29
CA LEU A 449 -24.55 18.90 -1.31
C LEU A 449 -24.04 20.33 -1.48
N THR A 450 -22.85 20.60 -0.96
CA THR A 450 -22.11 21.85 -1.21
C THR A 450 -20.84 21.51 -2.00
N ILE A 451 -20.61 22.22 -3.09
CA ILE A 451 -19.33 22.18 -3.81
C ILE A 451 -18.37 23.15 -3.12
N ILE A 452 -17.21 22.64 -2.73
CA ILE A 452 -16.15 23.45 -2.16
C ILE A 452 -15.09 23.66 -3.24
N VAL A 453 -14.84 24.91 -3.60
CA VAL A 453 -13.76 25.30 -4.51
C VAL A 453 -12.70 26.05 -3.72
N ASN A 454 -11.47 25.55 -3.75
CA ASN A 454 -10.32 26.19 -3.16
C ASN A 454 -9.24 26.44 -4.20
N TYR A 455 -8.73 27.66 -4.26
CA TYR A 455 -7.55 27.99 -5.06
C TYR A 455 -6.54 28.68 -4.13
N PRO A 456 -5.44 28.01 -3.73
CA PRO A 456 -4.52 28.56 -2.74
C PRO A 456 -4.03 29.96 -3.11
N GLY A 457 -4.37 30.94 -2.26
CA GLY A 457 -4.12 32.37 -2.47
C GLY A 457 -5.33 33.21 -2.87
N ALA A 458 -6.47 32.57 -3.16
CA ALA A 458 -7.75 33.21 -3.48
C ALA A 458 -8.79 32.95 -2.39
N THR A 459 -9.97 33.57 -2.51
CA THR A 459 -11.09 33.33 -1.60
C THR A 459 -11.68 31.94 -1.84
N LYS A 460 -11.70 31.10 -0.80
CA LYS A 460 -12.40 29.81 -0.83
C LYS A 460 -13.89 30.03 -1.06
N VAL A 461 -14.49 29.25 -1.97
CA VAL A 461 -15.92 29.33 -2.32
C VAL A 461 -16.65 28.07 -1.86
N GLU A 462 -17.81 28.25 -1.23
CA GLU A 462 -18.76 27.18 -0.89
C GLU A 462 -20.04 27.44 -1.70
N TYR A 463 -20.30 26.58 -2.69
CA TYR A 463 -21.39 26.72 -3.65
C TYR A 463 -22.46 25.66 -3.39
N GLY A 464 -23.63 26.07 -2.92
CA GLY A 464 -24.73 25.18 -2.60
C GLY A 464 -25.72 25.76 -1.58
N PRO A 465 -26.68 24.96 -1.10
CA PRO A 465 -26.85 23.53 -1.41
C PRO A 465 -27.31 23.31 -2.86
N ILE A 466 -26.83 22.24 -3.48
CA ILE A 466 -27.32 21.72 -4.77
C ILE A 466 -27.92 20.34 -4.57
N VAL A 467 -28.93 20.01 -5.37
CA VAL A 467 -29.55 18.68 -5.42
C VAL A 467 -29.34 18.12 -6.83
N VAL A 468 -28.98 16.85 -6.91
CA VAL A 468 -28.71 16.14 -8.16
C VAL A 468 -29.71 15.01 -8.34
N TRP A 469 -30.50 15.05 -9.41
CA TRP A 469 -31.51 14.03 -9.67
C TRP A 469 -30.94 12.83 -10.42
N PRO A 470 -31.44 11.60 -10.17
CA PRO A 470 -30.97 10.43 -10.87
C PRO A 470 -31.12 10.56 -12.39
N GLY A 471 -30.06 10.23 -13.13
CA GLY A 471 -30.03 10.29 -14.59
C GLY A 471 -29.86 11.70 -15.16
N GLN A 472 -29.82 12.74 -14.32
CA GLN A 472 -29.60 14.12 -14.74
C GLN A 472 -28.17 14.56 -14.49
N THR A 473 -27.71 15.53 -15.30
CA THR A 473 -26.45 16.24 -15.06
C THR A 473 -26.74 17.67 -14.65
N THR A 474 -26.44 18.01 -13.39
CA THR A 474 -26.53 19.38 -12.87
C THR A 474 -25.32 20.18 -13.34
N ARG A 475 -25.57 21.30 -14.03
CA ARG A 475 -24.50 22.21 -14.48
C ARG A 475 -24.29 23.34 -13.49
N VAL A 476 -23.03 23.65 -13.20
CA VAL A 476 -22.65 24.75 -12.30
C VAL A 476 -21.54 25.61 -12.90
N ASP A 477 -21.56 26.90 -12.63
CA ASP A 477 -20.50 27.84 -13.01
C ASP A 477 -20.11 28.64 -11.76
N ILE A 478 -18.84 28.55 -11.36
CA ILE A 478 -18.35 29.04 -10.08
C ILE A 478 -17.17 29.98 -10.32
N ALA A 479 -17.37 31.26 -10.07
CA ALA A 479 -16.30 32.24 -10.01
C ALA A 479 -15.55 32.16 -8.67
N VAL A 480 -14.21 32.25 -8.69
CA VAL A 480 -13.35 32.21 -7.50
C VAL A 480 -12.71 33.57 -7.30
N PRO A 481 -13.24 34.44 -6.42
CA PRO A 481 -12.70 35.79 -6.22
C PRO A 481 -11.23 35.82 -5.80
N GLY A 482 -10.45 36.73 -6.38
CA GLY A 482 -9.01 36.91 -6.16
C GLY A 482 -8.13 35.89 -6.89
N SER A 483 -8.71 35.00 -7.69
CA SER A 483 -7.98 33.92 -8.35
C SER A 483 -7.00 34.39 -9.42
N GLU A 484 -7.30 35.49 -10.12
CA GLU A 484 -6.41 36.03 -11.15
C GLU A 484 -5.08 36.51 -10.52
N LEU A 485 -5.17 37.29 -9.44
CA LEU A 485 -4.02 37.72 -8.66
C LEU A 485 -3.28 36.52 -8.04
N ALA A 486 -3.99 35.49 -7.58
CA ALA A 486 -3.38 34.30 -7.02
C ALA A 486 -2.66 33.43 -8.07
N SER A 487 -3.16 33.40 -9.31
CA SER A 487 -2.59 32.64 -10.42
C SER A 487 -1.26 33.23 -10.90
N ALA A 488 -1.09 34.55 -10.83
CA ALA A 488 0.13 35.27 -11.18
C ALA A 488 1.23 35.22 -10.10
N LYS A 489 1.01 34.47 -9.01
CA LYS A 489 1.89 34.40 -7.85
C LYS A 489 2.31 32.96 -7.56
N PRO A 490 3.45 32.74 -6.88
CA PRO A 490 3.89 31.40 -6.51
C PRO A 490 2.86 30.65 -5.67
N PHE A 491 2.81 29.34 -5.87
CA PHE A 491 1.97 28.43 -5.10
C PHE A 491 2.39 28.44 -3.62
N LEU A 492 1.43 28.53 -2.71
CA LEU A 492 1.65 28.42 -1.27
C LEU A 492 0.46 27.72 -0.61
N ASP A 493 0.73 26.61 0.07
CA ASP A 493 -0.25 25.84 0.84
C ASP A 493 0.29 25.52 2.23
N ILE A 494 -0.50 25.83 3.26
CA ILE A 494 -0.13 25.56 4.66
C ILE A 494 -0.82 24.28 5.12
N LEU A 495 0.00 23.30 5.50
CA LEU A 495 -0.46 21.97 5.91
C LEU A 495 -0.70 21.89 7.42
N SER A 496 0.07 22.65 8.20
CA SER A 496 -0.07 22.75 9.65
C SER A 496 0.51 24.07 10.17
N PRO A 497 -0.07 24.69 11.23
CA PRO A 497 -1.39 24.38 11.75
C PRO A 497 -2.47 24.81 10.75
N ALA A 498 -3.69 24.25 10.88
CA ALA A 498 -4.83 24.76 10.13
C ALA A 498 -5.12 26.22 10.52
N ASP A 499 -5.62 27.03 9.59
CA ASP A 499 -6.04 28.40 9.92
C ASP A 499 -7.15 28.38 10.99
N ARG A 500 -7.06 29.33 11.93
CA ARG A 500 -7.91 29.43 13.13
C ARG A 500 -7.82 28.25 14.09
N ALA A 501 -6.73 27.49 14.05
CA ALA A 501 -6.46 26.44 15.04
C ALA A 501 -6.38 27.02 16.46
N GLU A 502 -6.78 26.21 17.44
CA GLU A 502 -6.67 26.54 18.86
C GLU A 502 -5.69 25.60 19.55
N THR A 503 -4.92 26.14 20.49
CA THR A 503 -3.94 25.37 21.25
C THR A 503 -3.78 25.93 22.67
N THR A 504 -3.28 25.11 23.59
CA THR A 504 -2.78 25.59 24.90
C THR A 504 -1.26 25.64 24.93
N ALA A 505 -0.58 25.17 23.89
CA ALA A 505 0.87 25.20 23.77
C ALA A 505 1.37 26.65 23.64
N GLU A 506 2.57 26.90 24.18
CA GLU A 506 3.21 28.21 24.11
C GLU A 506 3.86 28.48 22.75
N VAL A 507 3.96 27.46 21.91
CA VAL A 507 4.54 27.51 20.57
C VAL A 507 3.65 26.83 19.54
N ALA A 508 3.77 27.29 18.29
CA ALA A 508 3.25 26.60 17.11
C ALA A 508 4.40 26.03 16.26
N HIS A 509 4.08 24.96 15.54
CA HIS A 509 4.95 24.34 14.54
C HIS A 509 4.28 24.44 13.18
N LEU A 510 4.95 25.09 12.23
CA LEU A 510 4.43 25.35 10.90
C LEU A 510 5.05 24.38 9.89
N LEU A 511 4.20 23.83 9.03
CA LEU A 511 4.56 23.05 7.86
C LEU A 511 3.77 23.60 6.68
N GLY A 512 4.47 23.93 5.59
CA GLY A 512 3.86 24.33 4.34
C GLY A 512 4.52 23.67 3.14
N ARG A 513 3.96 23.92 1.98
CA ARG A 513 4.52 23.55 0.68
C ARG A 513 4.36 24.66 -0.35
N THR A 514 5.32 24.75 -1.25
CA THR A 514 5.38 25.70 -2.37
C THR A 514 6.05 25.02 -3.57
N SER A 515 6.21 25.72 -4.68
CA SER A 515 6.97 25.21 -5.83
C SER A 515 8.45 25.09 -5.47
N PRO A 516 9.14 24.01 -5.88
CA PRO A 516 10.60 23.90 -5.69
C PRO A 516 11.35 25.07 -6.33
N GLY A 517 12.43 25.51 -5.69
CA GLY A 517 13.21 26.69 -6.10
C GLY A 517 12.68 28.02 -5.59
N CYS A 518 11.49 28.06 -4.97
CA CYS A 518 11.05 29.21 -4.19
C CYS A 518 11.87 29.37 -2.90
N THR A 519 11.88 30.57 -2.35
CA THR A 519 12.32 30.86 -0.98
C THR A 519 11.11 31.10 -0.09
N ALA A 520 11.20 30.73 1.20
CA ALA A 520 10.11 30.95 2.17
C ALA A 520 10.59 31.73 3.39
N LYS A 521 9.68 32.54 3.95
CA LYS A 521 9.82 33.21 5.25
C LYS A 521 8.56 32.98 6.06
N VAL A 522 8.72 32.74 7.35
CA VAL A 522 7.62 32.69 8.32
C VAL A 522 7.87 33.82 9.30
N GLY A 523 7.00 34.83 9.37
CA GLY A 523 7.36 36.15 9.88
C GLY A 523 8.64 36.66 9.19
N ASP A 524 9.59 37.18 9.96
CA ASP A 524 10.88 37.65 9.44
C ASP A 524 11.97 36.56 9.35
N VAL A 525 11.65 35.31 9.70
CA VAL A 525 12.64 34.22 9.78
C VAL A 525 12.58 33.37 8.51
N PRO A 526 13.71 33.19 7.80
CA PRO A 526 13.79 32.28 6.66
C PRO A 526 13.41 30.85 7.04
N ALA A 527 12.70 30.16 6.13
CA ALA A 527 12.44 28.73 6.21
C ALA A 527 12.98 28.08 4.93
N GLU A 528 13.74 26.99 5.08
CA GLU A 528 14.29 26.25 3.94
C GLU A 528 13.16 25.58 3.15
N VAL A 529 13.16 25.81 1.83
CA VAL A 529 12.28 25.11 0.89
C VAL A 529 13.09 23.98 0.26
N TYR A 530 12.72 22.75 0.57
CA TYR A 530 13.42 21.57 0.09
C TYR A 530 13.08 21.25 -1.37
N SER A 531 13.81 20.32 -2.00
CA SER A 531 13.59 19.91 -3.39
C SER A 531 12.18 19.39 -3.68
N THR A 532 11.48 18.94 -2.65
CA THR A 532 10.08 18.50 -2.69
C THR A 532 9.06 19.65 -2.61
N GLY A 533 9.53 20.87 -2.33
CA GLY A 533 8.70 22.05 -2.12
C GLY A 533 8.20 22.21 -0.68
N ALA A 534 8.43 21.23 0.21
CA ALA A 534 8.12 21.37 1.64
C ALA A 534 8.99 22.45 2.29
N PHE A 535 8.44 23.11 3.31
CA PHE A 535 9.20 23.95 4.24
C PHE A 535 8.55 23.86 5.62
N ALA A 536 9.35 24.03 6.67
CA ALA A 536 8.85 24.02 8.03
C ALA A 536 9.54 25.06 8.91
N ARG A 537 8.83 25.50 9.95
CA ARG A 537 9.39 26.32 11.04
C ARG A 537 8.81 25.87 12.37
N ASP A 538 9.70 25.47 13.27
CA ASP A 538 9.33 25.04 14.62
C ASP A 538 9.46 26.16 15.65
N ASN A 539 8.82 25.95 16.81
CA ASN A 539 8.95 26.80 17.99
C ASN A 539 8.55 28.27 17.75
N ILE A 540 7.51 28.51 16.96
CA ILE A 540 6.97 29.87 16.73
C ILE A 540 6.26 30.32 18.02
N PRO A 541 6.74 31.35 18.74
CA PRO A 541 6.15 31.75 20.01
C PRO A 541 4.69 32.22 19.86
N LEU A 542 3.84 31.85 20.82
CA LEU A 542 2.44 32.26 20.90
C LEU A 542 2.16 33.04 22.19
N ALA A 543 1.70 34.28 22.03
CA ALA A 543 1.11 35.05 23.12
C ALA A 543 -0.30 34.50 23.46
N PRO A 544 -0.80 34.63 24.70
CA PRO A 544 -2.20 34.36 25.01
C PRO A 544 -3.14 35.13 24.07
N GLY A 545 -4.18 34.46 23.56
CA GLY A 545 -5.12 35.03 22.59
C GLY A 545 -4.77 34.71 21.13
N LYS A 546 -5.21 35.56 20.20
CA LYS A 546 -5.04 35.36 18.75
C LYS A 546 -3.63 35.76 18.32
N ASN A 547 -2.93 34.85 17.66
CA ASN A 547 -1.61 35.07 17.06
C ASN A 547 -1.75 34.97 15.54
N ARG A 548 -1.17 35.93 14.82
CA ARG A 548 -1.14 35.94 13.35
C ARG A 548 0.27 35.60 12.90
N ILE A 549 0.41 34.48 12.20
CA ILE A 549 1.69 34.01 11.66
C ILE A 549 1.69 34.27 10.16
N GLU A 550 2.49 35.24 9.72
CA GLU A 550 2.66 35.52 8.30
C GLU A 550 3.58 34.49 7.65
N VAL A 551 3.26 34.05 6.44
CA VAL A 551 4.11 33.18 5.62
C VAL A 551 4.20 33.79 4.23
N MET A 552 5.42 34.01 3.76
CA MET A 552 5.72 34.57 2.45
C MET A 552 6.58 33.60 1.67
N VAL A 553 6.23 33.36 0.41
CA VAL A 553 7.07 32.64 -0.54
C VAL A 553 7.39 33.52 -1.74
N THR A 554 8.59 33.39 -2.28
CA THR A 554 9.05 34.17 -3.44
C THR A 554 9.69 33.22 -4.45
N ASP A 555 9.28 33.30 -5.71
CA ASP A 555 9.87 32.52 -6.80
C ASP A 555 11.16 33.14 -7.35
N ALA A 556 11.80 32.42 -8.29
CA ALA A 556 13.04 32.87 -8.93
C ALA A 556 12.87 34.14 -9.78
N ALA A 557 11.64 34.46 -10.22
CA ALA A 557 11.33 35.68 -10.97
C ALA A 557 11.09 36.89 -10.04
N GLY A 558 11.09 36.67 -8.72
CA GLY A 558 10.87 37.69 -7.71
C GLY A 558 9.39 37.96 -7.40
N ALA A 559 8.46 37.17 -7.94
CA ALA A 559 7.05 37.28 -7.57
C ALA A 559 6.83 36.63 -6.20
N SER A 560 6.09 37.31 -5.32
CA SER A 560 5.85 36.84 -3.95
C SER A 560 4.36 36.58 -3.67
N GLN A 561 4.09 35.56 -2.88
CA GLN A 561 2.78 35.27 -2.31
C GLN A 561 2.87 35.25 -0.78
N THR A 562 1.96 35.97 -0.13
CA THR A 562 1.87 36.02 1.33
C THR A 562 0.52 35.51 1.79
N THR A 563 0.51 34.66 2.82
CA THR A 563 -0.68 34.24 3.54
C THR A 563 -0.48 34.43 5.04
N CYS A 564 -1.56 34.39 5.81
CA CYS A 564 -1.50 34.48 7.27
C CYS A 564 -2.30 33.35 7.90
N VAL A 565 -1.68 32.65 8.83
CA VAL A 565 -2.30 31.59 9.62
C VAL A 565 -2.60 32.16 11.01
N THR A 566 -3.85 32.11 11.43
CA THR A 566 -4.24 32.56 12.77
C THR A 566 -4.26 31.37 13.72
N VAL A 567 -3.52 31.44 14.82
CA VAL A 567 -3.54 30.43 15.90
C VAL A 567 -3.98 31.11 17.19
N THR A 568 -5.03 30.59 17.82
CA THR A 568 -5.50 31.11 19.11
C THR A 568 -4.92 30.26 20.23
N ARG A 569 -4.00 30.85 21.02
CA ARG A 569 -3.56 30.25 22.27
C ARG A 569 -4.59 30.54 23.35
N ARG A 570 -5.19 29.50 23.91
CA ARG A 570 -6.03 29.60 25.10
C ARG A 570 -5.20 29.33 26.34
N GLU A 571 -5.53 30.01 27.42
CA GLU A 571 -5.05 29.61 28.74
C GLU A 571 -5.43 28.14 28.98
N PRO A 572 -4.53 27.31 29.53
CA PRO A 572 -4.88 25.96 29.93
C PRO A 572 -6.03 26.05 30.94
N MET A 573 -7.23 25.65 30.53
CA MET A 573 -8.30 25.46 31.51
C MET A 573 -7.84 24.35 32.44
N ALA A 574 -7.85 24.62 33.76
CA ALA A 574 -7.72 23.55 34.74
C ALA A 574 -8.75 22.47 34.34
N LYS A 575 -8.29 21.25 34.06
CA LYS A 575 -9.19 20.15 33.75
C LYS A 575 -10.19 20.08 34.91
N PRO A 576 -11.50 20.28 34.67
CA PRO A 576 -12.45 20.17 35.75
C PRO A 576 -12.31 18.75 36.34
N PRO A 577 -12.37 18.60 37.67
CA PRO A 577 -12.26 17.31 38.29
C PRO A 577 -13.26 16.34 37.66
N SER A 578 -12.78 15.17 37.25
CA SER A 578 -13.63 14.14 36.64
C SER A 578 -14.76 13.78 37.61
N LYS A 579 -16.01 14.09 37.23
CA LYS A 579 -17.20 13.61 37.95
C LYS A 579 -17.44 12.12 37.73
N THR A 580 -16.83 11.55 36.69
CA THR A 580 -16.98 10.16 36.30
C THR A 580 -15.97 9.30 37.05
N VAL A 581 -16.47 8.22 37.66
CA VAL A 581 -15.64 7.28 38.42
C VAL A 581 -15.46 5.98 37.63
N ARG A 582 -14.24 5.70 37.17
CA ARG A 582 -13.92 4.50 36.38
C ARG A 582 -12.59 3.89 36.76
N PHE A 583 -12.50 2.57 36.69
CA PHE A 583 -11.22 1.87 36.79
C PHE A 583 -10.39 2.11 35.52
N ILE A 584 -9.12 2.47 35.71
CA ILE A 584 -8.09 2.52 34.67
C ILE A 584 -7.33 1.18 34.69
N GLU A 585 -7.02 0.66 35.88
CA GLU A 585 -6.41 -0.66 36.09
C GLU A 585 -7.09 -1.35 37.29
N PRO A 586 -7.44 -2.65 37.19
CA PRO A 586 -7.31 -3.50 36.01
C PRO A 586 -8.33 -3.13 34.92
N ASN A 587 -7.89 -3.17 33.66
CA ASN A 587 -8.71 -2.98 32.46
C ASN A 587 -8.96 -4.28 31.68
N GLU A 588 -8.30 -5.38 32.08
CA GLU A 588 -8.49 -6.72 31.55
C GLU A 588 -8.63 -7.73 32.70
N ASN A 589 -9.19 -8.90 32.43
CA ASN A 589 -9.32 -9.95 33.45
C ASN A 589 -7.94 -10.44 33.90
N ILE A 590 -7.73 -10.53 35.21
CA ILE A 590 -6.45 -10.94 35.81
C ILE A 590 -6.67 -12.18 36.68
N ALA A 591 -5.77 -13.14 36.59
CA ALA A 591 -5.64 -14.22 37.55
C ALA A 591 -4.26 -14.18 38.21
N LEU A 592 -4.25 -14.28 39.53
CA LEU A 592 -3.07 -14.13 40.40
C LEU A 592 -2.93 -15.33 41.33
N LEU A 593 -1.72 -15.60 41.79
CA LEU A 593 -1.49 -16.44 42.96
C LEU A 593 -1.50 -15.60 44.25
N PRO A 594 -1.77 -16.21 45.42
CA PRO A 594 -1.58 -15.53 46.69
C PRO A 594 -0.20 -14.87 46.82
N GLY A 595 -0.17 -13.61 47.26
CA GLY A 595 1.04 -12.81 47.43
C GLY A 595 1.46 -11.98 46.21
N ASP A 596 0.95 -12.27 45.01
CA ASP A 596 1.19 -11.47 43.80
C ASP A 596 0.70 -10.03 43.98
N LEU A 597 1.41 -9.08 43.37
CA LEU A 597 1.05 -7.67 43.45
C LEU A 597 -0.02 -7.31 42.41
N LEU A 598 -1.10 -6.68 42.86
CA LEU A 598 -2.13 -6.09 42.01
C LEU A 598 -2.06 -4.56 42.12
N ASN A 599 -1.74 -3.90 41.00
CA ASN A 599 -1.83 -2.45 40.88
C ASN A 599 -3.27 -2.04 40.55
N ILE A 600 -3.74 -0.98 41.19
CA ILE A 600 -5.10 -0.45 41.04
C ILE A 600 -4.99 1.03 40.71
N ARG A 601 -5.54 1.42 39.56
CA ARG A 601 -5.66 2.82 39.16
C ARG A 601 -7.10 3.15 38.85
N VAL A 602 -7.62 4.23 39.41
CA VAL A 602 -9.03 4.62 39.28
C VAL A 602 -9.13 6.12 39.09
N GLN A 603 -9.88 6.55 38.09
CA GLN A 603 -10.28 7.95 37.94
C GLN A 603 -11.47 8.23 38.86
N GLY A 604 -11.44 9.33 39.61
CA GLY A 604 -12.54 9.81 40.44
C GLY A 604 -12.47 11.32 40.70
N PRO A 605 -13.33 11.84 41.60
CA PRO A 605 -13.34 13.24 41.98
C PRO A 605 -12.07 13.60 42.77
N THR A 606 -11.51 14.77 42.54
CA THR A 606 -10.27 15.22 43.18
C THR A 606 -10.42 15.51 44.67
N GLY A 607 -9.31 15.43 45.42
CA GLY A 607 -9.24 15.75 46.85
C GLY A 607 -9.99 14.79 47.76
N CYS A 608 -10.43 13.63 47.26
CA CYS A 608 -11.12 12.61 48.03
C CYS A 608 -10.16 11.73 48.81
N ARG A 609 -10.58 11.26 49.99
CA ARG A 609 -10.00 10.04 50.57
C ARG A 609 -10.54 8.85 49.79
N ALA A 610 -9.69 8.08 49.14
CA ALA A 610 -10.11 6.96 48.29
C ALA A 610 -9.62 5.61 48.82
N HIS A 611 -10.42 4.57 48.62
CA HIS A 611 -9.98 3.20 48.83
C HIS A 611 -10.62 2.23 47.82
N ALA A 612 -9.87 1.19 47.46
CA ALA A 612 -10.38 0.05 46.73
C ALA A 612 -10.70 -1.12 47.68
N ARG A 613 -11.64 -1.97 47.27
CA ARG A 613 -11.97 -3.23 47.93
C ARG A 613 -12.30 -4.29 46.89
N GLY A 614 -11.94 -5.52 47.20
CA GLY A 614 -12.15 -6.72 46.41
C GLY A 614 -11.45 -7.85 47.15
N PHE A 615 -11.86 -9.10 46.90
CA PHE A 615 -11.39 -10.33 47.59
C PHE A 615 -12.02 -10.59 48.97
N ALA A 616 -11.94 -11.87 49.40
CA ALA A 616 -12.75 -12.50 50.45
C ALA A 616 -12.66 -11.88 51.86
N ASP A 617 -11.68 -11.01 52.10
CA ASP A 617 -11.29 -10.58 53.45
C ASP A 617 -11.68 -9.13 53.79
N ARG A 618 -12.47 -8.45 52.95
CA ARG A 618 -12.91 -7.04 53.14
C ARG A 618 -11.78 -6.01 53.34
N VAL A 619 -10.53 -6.35 53.01
CA VAL A 619 -9.37 -5.46 53.11
C VAL A 619 -9.60 -4.20 52.27
N ARG A 620 -9.40 -3.03 52.89
CA ARG A 620 -9.47 -1.74 52.20
C ARG A 620 -8.07 -1.33 51.78
N VAL A 621 -7.86 -1.24 50.48
CA VAL A 621 -6.60 -0.76 49.89
C VAL A 621 -6.68 0.77 49.81
N PRO A 622 -5.87 1.52 50.57
CA PRO A 622 -5.84 2.97 50.42
C PRO A 622 -5.36 3.34 49.01
N LEU A 623 -6.01 4.32 48.39
CA LEU A 623 -5.59 4.88 47.11
C LEU A 623 -5.14 6.33 47.31
N THR A 624 -3.99 6.67 46.76
CA THR A 624 -3.38 8.01 46.82
C THR A 624 -3.64 8.73 45.51
N GLU A 625 -4.04 10.00 45.58
CA GLU A 625 -4.23 10.82 44.39
C GLU A 625 -2.89 11.20 43.77
N VAL A 626 -2.77 11.02 42.46
CA VAL A 626 -1.62 11.48 41.66
C VAL A 626 -1.74 12.99 41.47
N LEU A 627 -0.64 13.71 41.69
CA LEU A 627 -0.52 15.14 41.41
C LEU A 627 0.15 15.35 40.04
N ASP A 628 -0.19 16.44 39.36
CA ASP A 628 0.55 16.87 38.16
C ASP A 628 1.85 17.59 38.53
N ASP A 629 2.66 17.96 37.52
CA ASP A 629 3.96 18.63 37.72
C ASP A 629 3.86 20.02 38.40
N GLN A 630 2.64 20.50 38.65
CA GLN A 630 2.34 21.75 39.35
C GLN A 630 1.68 21.49 40.72
N ASP A 631 1.85 20.27 41.25
CA ASP A 631 1.27 19.79 42.52
C ASP A 631 -0.26 19.81 42.59
N ARG A 632 -0.95 19.80 41.44
CA ARG A 632 -2.42 19.84 41.40
C ARG A 632 -3.03 18.43 41.35
N PRO A 633 -4.13 18.19 42.07
CA PRO A 633 -4.86 16.91 42.02
C PRO A 633 -5.32 16.54 40.60
N THR A 634 -4.93 15.36 40.11
CA THR A 634 -5.30 14.90 38.75
C THR A 634 -6.65 14.17 38.68
N GLY A 635 -7.21 13.79 39.85
CA GLY A 635 -8.36 12.90 39.95
C GLY A 635 -8.04 11.43 39.61
N VAL A 636 -6.77 11.09 39.33
CA VAL A 636 -6.32 9.72 39.18
C VAL A 636 -5.79 9.24 40.53
N TYR A 637 -6.31 8.13 41.03
CA TYR A 637 -5.91 7.54 42.29
C TYR A 637 -5.20 6.21 42.02
N THR A 638 -4.09 5.98 42.69
CA THR A 638 -3.26 4.77 42.56
C THR A 638 -3.07 4.09 43.91
N GLY A 639 -3.01 2.76 43.89
CA GLY A 639 -2.64 1.94 45.04
C GLY A 639 -2.27 0.54 44.61
N ALA A 640 -1.68 -0.22 45.51
CA ALA A 640 -1.28 -1.60 45.25
C ALA A 640 -1.65 -2.49 46.44
N VAL A 641 -1.97 -3.76 46.16
CA VAL A 641 -2.29 -4.76 47.19
C VAL A 641 -1.70 -6.10 46.81
N ARG A 642 -1.25 -6.88 47.79
CA ARG A 642 -0.91 -8.28 47.57
C ARG A 642 -2.17 -9.13 47.55
N ALA A 643 -2.27 -10.04 46.59
CA ALA A 643 -3.35 -11.00 46.51
C ALA A 643 -3.45 -11.78 47.85
N PRO A 644 -4.61 -11.81 48.52
CA PRO A 644 -4.76 -12.50 49.80
C PRO A 644 -4.48 -14.01 49.73
N ALA A 645 -4.19 -14.58 50.90
CA ALA A 645 -3.86 -15.99 51.07
C ALA A 645 -4.98 -16.94 50.61
N ARG A 646 -6.25 -16.50 50.72
CA ARG A 646 -7.41 -17.33 50.41
C ARG A 646 -7.79 -17.23 48.92
N PRO A 647 -7.86 -18.36 48.19
CA PRO A 647 -8.36 -18.38 46.81
C PRO A 647 -9.79 -17.86 46.71
N THR A 648 -10.10 -17.20 45.60
CA THR A 648 -11.45 -16.64 45.38
C THR A 648 -12.45 -17.65 44.83
N GLY A 649 -11.97 -18.71 44.17
CA GLY A 649 -12.78 -19.74 43.52
C GLY A 649 -13.57 -19.28 42.28
N ARG A 650 -13.60 -17.98 41.97
CA ARG A 650 -14.18 -17.40 40.75
C ARG A 650 -13.65 -15.98 40.50
N PRO A 651 -13.68 -15.47 39.26
CA PRO A 651 -13.34 -14.08 38.98
C PRO A 651 -14.32 -13.10 39.64
N LEU A 652 -13.78 -12.09 40.33
CA LEU A 652 -14.54 -11.07 41.05
C LEU A 652 -14.10 -9.66 40.66
N PRO A 653 -15.03 -8.71 40.44
CA PRO A 653 -14.67 -7.32 40.16
C PRO A 653 -14.30 -6.57 41.44
N LEU A 654 -13.45 -5.56 41.28
CA LEU A 654 -13.06 -4.62 42.31
C LEU A 654 -14.11 -3.52 42.47
N ARG A 655 -14.11 -2.86 43.64
CA ARG A 655 -14.94 -1.69 43.92
C ARG A 655 -14.09 -0.58 44.50
N ALA A 656 -14.21 0.64 43.97
CA ALA A 656 -13.57 1.82 44.52
C ALA A 656 -14.59 2.71 45.22
N SER A 657 -14.20 3.37 46.31
CA SER A 657 -15.02 4.33 47.05
C SER A 657 -14.24 5.61 47.30
N PHE A 658 -14.84 6.76 46.98
CA PHE A 658 -14.24 8.10 47.07
C PHE A 658 -15.04 8.93 48.06
N TYR A 659 -14.38 9.46 49.10
CA TYR A 659 -14.99 10.25 50.16
C TYR A 659 -14.53 11.71 50.04
N PRO A 660 -15.39 12.63 49.57
CA PRO A 660 -15.07 14.05 49.52
C PRO A 660 -14.84 14.64 50.91
N PRO A 661 -13.99 15.67 51.09
CA PRO A 661 -13.64 16.23 52.40
C PRO A 661 -14.84 16.72 53.23
N LYS A 662 -15.93 17.14 52.58
CA LYS A 662 -17.13 17.71 53.20
C LYS A 662 -18.37 16.79 53.11
N SER A 663 -18.22 15.52 52.73
CA SER A 663 -19.36 14.59 52.57
C SER A 663 -19.06 13.23 53.19
N ILE A 664 -20.03 12.67 53.91
CA ILE A 664 -19.99 11.30 54.44
C ILE A 664 -20.44 10.26 53.41
N PHE A 665 -21.06 10.67 52.30
CA PHE A 665 -21.55 9.78 51.25
C PHE A 665 -20.48 9.56 50.17
N PRO A 666 -19.98 8.33 50.00
CA PRO A 666 -18.95 8.06 49.01
C PRO A 666 -19.52 7.91 47.60
N THR A 667 -18.77 8.37 46.61
CA THR A 667 -18.99 7.96 45.22
C THR A 667 -18.34 6.60 45.01
N ARG A 668 -19.04 5.66 44.36
CA ARG A 668 -18.56 4.28 44.18
C ARG A 668 -18.48 3.92 42.71
N SER A 669 -17.52 3.06 42.38
CA SER A 669 -17.42 2.43 41.06
C SER A 669 -17.04 0.97 41.19
N ARG A 670 -17.30 0.20 40.15
CA ARG A 670 -17.00 -1.23 40.03
C ARG A 670 -16.18 -1.45 38.76
N SER A 671 -15.15 -2.27 38.82
CA SER A 671 -14.37 -2.62 37.63
C SER A 671 -15.20 -3.51 36.69
N GLU A 672 -15.04 -3.31 35.38
CA GLU A 672 -15.56 -4.23 34.37
C GLU A 672 -14.71 -5.50 34.30
N ALA A 673 -13.38 -5.32 34.33
CA ALA A 673 -12.42 -6.39 34.52
C ALA A 673 -12.61 -7.10 35.86
N THR A 674 -12.44 -8.42 35.85
CA THR A 674 -12.47 -9.26 37.05
C THR A 674 -11.07 -9.69 37.46
N VAL A 675 -10.85 -9.84 38.76
CA VAL A 675 -9.65 -10.45 39.31
C VAL A 675 -10.00 -11.75 40.01
N GLU A 676 -9.24 -12.80 39.71
CA GLU A 676 -9.32 -14.11 40.35
C GLU A 676 -8.02 -14.41 41.10
N ILE A 677 -8.14 -14.94 42.30
CA ILE A 677 -7.02 -15.53 43.04
C ILE A 677 -7.17 -17.04 42.92
N TRP A 678 -6.21 -17.64 42.22
CA TRP A 678 -6.15 -19.08 42.02
C TRP A 678 -5.67 -19.79 43.27
N ASP A 679 -6.11 -21.04 43.41
CA ASP A 679 -5.60 -21.92 44.46
C ASP A 679 -4.16 -22.33 44.12
N PRO A 680 -3.16 -22.00 44.97
CA PRO A 680 -1.78 -22.40 44.73
C PRO A 680 -1.56 -23.92 44.83
N GLN A 681 -2.49 -24.67 45.45
CA GLN A 681 -2.42 -26.14 45.47
C GLN A 681 -2.87 -26.76 44.14
N GLN A 682 -3.60 -26.00 43.32
CA GLN A 682 -4.07 -26.47 42.02
C GLN A 682 -3.03 -26.15 40.94
N VAL A 683 -2.18 -27.13 40.64
CA VAL A 683 -1.19 -27.03 39.57
C VAL A 683 -1.89 -26.91 38.21
N ARG A 684 -1.46 -25.93 37.41
CA ARG A 684 -1.96 -25.69 36.05
C ARG A 684 -0.80 -25.82 35.08
N VAL A 685 -0.92 -26.72 34.11
CA VAL A 685 0.14 -26.95 33.10
C VAL A 685 -0.36 -26.55 31.72
N GLY A 686 0.47 -25.81 31.00
CA GLY A 686 0.28 -25.47 29.59
C GLY A 686 1.29 -26.20 28.71
N GLU A 687 0.91 -26.43 27.46
CA GLU A 687 1.78 -26.99 26.42
C GLU A 687 1.81 -26.07 25.19
N ALA A 688 3.01 -25.78 24.67
CA ALA A 688 3.19 -24.98 23.47
C ALA A 688 2.66 -25.69 22.21
N ARG A 689 1.88 -24.99 21.38
CA ARG A 689 1.20 -25.54 20.19
C ARG A 689 2.06 -25.64 18.94
N GLU A 690 3.03 -24.74 18.84
CA GLU A 690 3.88 -24.56 17.66
C GLU A 690 5.34 -24.49 18.08
N ASP A 691 6.25 -24.66 17.12
CA ASP A 691 7.67 -24.38 17.36
C ASP A 691 7.90 -22.88 17.43
N GLN A 692 8.95 -22.47 18.16
CA GLN A 692 9.38 -21.08 18.25
C GLN A 692 8.38 -20.15 18.96
N VAL A 693 7.55 -20.67 19.87
CA VAL A 693 6.65 -19.87 20.72
C VAL A 693 7.48 -18.88 21.55
N GLY A 694 7.22 -17.58 21.38
CA GLY A 694 8.00 -16.51 21.97
C GLY A 694 7.64 -16.24 23.43
N ILE A 695 8.66 -16.18 24.28
CA ILE A 695 8.55 -15.94 25.72
C ILE A 695 9.09 -14.54 26.03
N VAL A 696 8.34 -13.71 26.76
CA VAL A 696 8.72 -12.31 27.05
C VAL A 696 8.81 -12.04 28.55
N PHE A 697 9.69 -11.12 28.95
CA PHE A 697 9.91 -10.76 30.37
C PHE A 697 8.68 -10.12 31.04
N GLY A 698 7.87 -9.37 30.30
CA GLY A 698 6.80 -8.56 30.90
C GLY A 698 5.78 -8.04 29.90
N LEU A 699 4.73 -7.41 30.44
CA LEU A 699 3.54 -6.97 29.72
C LEU A 699 3.59 -5.52 29.22
N HIS A 700 4.76 -4.88 29.23
CA HIS A 700 4.89 -3.49 28.83
C HIS A 700 4.45 -3.31 27.37
N THR A 701 3.61 -2.30 27.12
CA THR A 701 3.23 -1.89 25.77
C THR A 701 4.42 -1.20 25.10
N VAL A 702 5.35 -2.00 24.59
CA VAL A 702 6.44 -1.54 23.74
C VAL A 702 5.96 -1.65 22.30
N ARG A 703 6.09 -0.57 21.51
CA ARG A 703 5.61 -0.47 20.12
C ARG A 703 6.02 -1.66 19.23
N LEU A 704 7.14 -2.31 19.55
CA LEU A 704 7.75 -3.42 18.79
C LEU A 704 7.72 -4.77 19.52
N GLY A 705 6.86 -4.91 20.53
CA GLY A 705 6.77 -6.11 21.36
C GLY A 705 7.64 -6.03 22.62
N GLY A 706 7.19 -6.70 23.68
CA GLY A 706 7.90 -6.72 24.97
C GLY A 706 9.31 -7.32 24.86
N PRO A 707 10.20 -7.04 25.83
CA PRO A 707 11.56 -7.59 25.84
C PRO A 707 11.52 -9.12 25.74
N PHE A 708 12.07 -9.64 24.65
CA PHE A 708 12.13 -11.05 24.34
C PHE A 708 13.11 -11.78 25.27
N LEU A 709 12.65 -12.85 25.91
CA LEU A 709 13.45 -13.68 26.81
C LEU A 709 13.97 -14.93 26.09
N GLY A 710 13.08 -15.71 25.48
CA GLY A 710 13.43 -17.04 24.97
C GLY A 710 12.30 -17.71 24.19
N ARG A 711 12.43 -19.01 23.96
CA ARG A 711 11.56 -19.79 23.08
C ARG A 711 11.15 -21.12 23.67
N ALA A 712 10.00 -21.60 23.22
CA ALA A 712 9.51 -22.94 23.45
C ALA A 712 9.25 -23.65 22.12
N ALA A 713 9.59 -24.93 22.04
CA ALA A 713 9.23 -25.79 20.92
C ALA A 713 7.83 -26.39 21.12
N LYS A 714 7.22 -26.91 20.06
CA LYS A 714 5.92 -27.57 20.16
C LYS A 714 6.00 -28.73 21.16
N GLY A 715 5.05 -28.80 22.08
CA GLY A 715 5.03 -29.82 23.13
C GLY A 715 5.84 -29.45 24.39
N THR A 716 6.53 -28.30 24.44
CA THR A 716 7.15 -27.83 25.68
C THR A 716 6.07 -27.54 26.72
N ARG A 717 6.21 -28.13 27.91
CA ARG A 717 5.29 -27.97 29.04
C ARG A 717 5.85 -27.04 30.10
N PHE A 718 5.00 -26.24 30.73
CA PHE A 718 5.38 -25.36 31.85
C PHE A 718 4.19 -25.04 32.75
N GLU A 719 4.49 -24.69 34.00
CA GLU A 719 3.50 -24.28 34.99
C GLU A 719 2.95 -22.88 34.67
N ILE A 720 1.62 -22.76 34.65
CA ILE A 720 0.90 -21.50 34.51
C ILE A 720 0.57 -20.98 35.91
N VAL A 721 1.16 -19.84 36.25
CA VAL A 721 1.06 -19.23 37.59
C VAL A 721 0.25 -17.93 37.60
N GLY A 722 -0.37 -17.56 36.48
CA GLY A 722 -1.26 -16.41 36.41
C GLY A 722 -1.73 -16.11 34.99
N GLN A 723 -2.57 -15.09 34.85
CA GLN A 723 -3.08 -14.64 33.57
C GLN A 723 -3.40 -13.14 33.62
N GLN A 724 -3.19 -12.44 32.52
CA GLN A 724 -3.68 -11.08 32.30
C GLN A 724 -4.18 -10.97 30.87
N GLY A 725 -5.49 -10.80 30.71
CA GLY A 725 -6.14 -10.79 29.40
C GLY A 725 -5.82 -12.06 28.60
N SER A 726 -5.17 -11.87 27.46
CA SER A 726 -4.76 -12.94 26.53
C SER A 726 -3.37 -13.52 26.81
N LEU A 727 -2.69 -13.10 27.88
CA LEU A 727 -1.33 -13.53 28.22
C LEU A 727 -1.32 -14.38 29.49
N LEU A 728 -0.63 -15.50 29.45
CA LEU A 728 -0.42 -16.40 30.58
C LEU A 728 0.93 -16.09 31.23
N LYS A 729 0.95 -15.99 32.56
CA LYS A 729 2.19 -15.92 33.34
C LYS A 729 2.66 -17.34 33.60
N ILE A 730 3.92 -17.63 33.27
CA ILE A 730 4.50 -18.97 33.38
C ILE A 730 5.72 -18.94 34.30
N ARG A 731 5.92 -20.01 35.06
CA ARG A 731 7.13 -20.20 35.87
C ARG A 731 8.23 -20.78 35.00
N LEU A 732 9.40 -20.13 35.01
CA LEU A 732 10.59 -20.59 34.28
C LEU A 732 11.66 -21.14 35.24
N ALA A 733 11.81 -20.53 36.41
CA ALA A 733 12.71 -20.97 37.47
C ALA A 733 12.11 -20.60 38.84
N ALA A 734 12.83 -20.88 39.92
CA ALA A 734 12.36 -20.55 41.28
C ALA A 734 12.02 -19.06 41.44
N SER A 735 12.89 -18.16 40.96
CA SER A 735 12.69 -16.71 41.07
C SER A 735 12.20 -16.03 39.77
N LEU A 736 12.22 -16.74 38.64
CA LEU A 736 11.91 -16.17 37.32
C LEU A 736 10.56 -16.61 36.78
N THR A 737 9.74 -15.62 36.40
CA THR A 737 8.50 -15.82 35.65
C THR A 737 8.53 -15.04 34.34
N ALA A 738 7.74 -15.48 33.37
CA ALA A 738 7.63 -14.84 32.06
C ALA A 738 6.19 -14.88 31.55
N TRP A 739 5.96 -14.34 30.35
CA TRP A 739 4.65 -14.29 29.73
C TRP A 739 4.63 -14.92 28.35
N VAL A 740 3.51 -15.55 28.00
CA VAL A 740 3.25 -16.19 26.71
C VAL A 740 1.79 -15.99 26.29
N ARG A 741 1.49 -15.94 24.99
CA ARG A 741 0.11 -15.79 24.50
C ARG A 741 -0.71 -17.04 24.74
N ALA A 742 -1.87 -16.89 25.35
CA ALA A 742 -2.80 -17.99 25.63
C ALA A 742 -3.24 -18.73 24.36
N SER A 743 -3.33 -18.04 23.21
CA SER A 743 -3.68 -18.65 21.91
C SER A 743 -2.63 -19.65 21.41
N GLU A 744 -1.38 -19.49 21.82
CA GLU A 744 -0.24 -20.35 21.45
C GLU A 744 -0.11 -21.55 22.38
N ILE A 745 -0.93 -21.64 23.44
CA ILE A 745 -0.83 -22.66 24.51
C ILE A 745 -2.10 -23.51 24.60
N THR A 746 -1.93 -24.82 24.70
CA THR A 746 -2.98 -25.76 25.10
C THR A 746 -2.92 -25.98 26.61
N ARG A 747 -3.99 -25.68 27.33
CA ARG A 747 -4.09 -26.03 28.75
C ARG A 747 -4.34 -27.53 28.88
N LEU A 748 -3.55 -28.20 29.72
CA LEU A 748 -3.67 -29.64 29.97
C LEU A 748 -4.66 -29.92 31.10
N ALA A 749 -5.08 -31.18 31.22
CA ALA A 749 -6.04 -31.61 32.23
C ALA A 749 -5.52 -31.37 33.66
N GLU A 750 -6.44 -31.09 34.58
CA GLU A 750 -6.13 -30.97 36.00
C GLU A 750 -5.46 -32.26 36.53
N GLY A 751 -4.45 -32.10 37.40
CA GLY A 751 -3.64 -33.21 37.89
C GLY A 751 -2.46 -33.60 36.97
N THR A 752 -2.29 -32.94 35.82
CA THR A 752 -1.07 -33.08 35.02
C THR A 752 0.13 -32.61 35.86
N PRO A 753 1.18 -33.44 36.06
CA PRO A 753 2.34 -33.04 36.85
C PRO A 753 3.14 -31.95 36.14
N VAL A 754 3.75 -31.06 36.92
CA VAL A 754 4.75 -30.11 36.41
C VAL A 754 5.93 -30.93 35.85
N PRO A 755 6.43 -30.64 34.64
CA PRO A 755 7.62 -31.30 34.14
C PRO A 755 8.80 -31.04 35.07
N HIS A 756 9.56 -32.07 35.43
CA HIS A 756 10.85 -31.94 36.11
C HIS A 756 11.93 -32.39 35.13
N ASN A 757 12.66 -31.44 34.55
CA ASN A 757 13.70 -31.77 33.57
C ASN A 757 15.08 -31.79 34.20
N TYR A 758 15.92 -32.59 33.59
CA TYR A 758 17.35 -32.54 33.77
C TYR A 758 18.03 -32.83 32.45
N CYS A 759 19.27 -32.41 32.35
CA CYS A 759 20.14 -32.64 31.21
C CYS A 759 21.28 -33.56 31.65
N THR A 760 21.54 -34.64 30.90
CA THR A 760 22.49 -35.69 31.33
C THR A 760 23.81 -35.66 30.57
N SER A 761 23.79 -35.11 29.36
CA SER A 761 24.97 -35.06 28.50
C SER A 761 24.84 -34.01 27.41
N CYS A 762 25.99 -33.55 26.94
CA CYS A 762 26.16 -32.74 25.74
C CYS A 762 27.14 -33.42 24.76
N ASP A 763 26.84 -33.37 23.47
CA ASP A 763 27.76 -33.75 22.39
C ASP A 763 28.03 -32.53 21.50
N ILE A 764 29.31 -32.22 21.32
CA ILE A 764 29.81 -31.14 20.49
C ILE A 764 30.47 -31.77 19.26
N ASN A 765 29.95 -31.47 18.08
CA ASN A 765 30.47 -31.98 16.82
C ASN A 765 30.32 -30.92 15.72
N GLY A 766 30.82 -31.17 14.51
CA GLY A 766 30.69 -30.24 13.39
C GLY A 766 30.69 -30.94 12.03
N ASP A 767 30.39 -30.16 11.01
CA ASP A 767 30.49 -30.49 9.59
C ASP A 767 31.09 -29.30 8.84
N ASP A 768 31.11 -29.30 7.51
CA ASP A 768 31.76 -28.24 6.73
C ASP A 768 31.11 -26.85 6.90
N GLN A 769 29.86 -26.78 7.32
CA GLN A 769 29.08 -25.53 7.39
C GLN A 769 28.90 -25.01 8.82
N CYS A 770 28.82 -25.91 9.80
CA CYS A 770 28.51 -25.53 11.18
C CYS A 770 29.15 -26.45 12.21
N ASP A 771 29.34 -25.90 13.40
CA ASP A 771 29.46 -26.70 14.61
C ASP A 771 28.10 -26.77 15.31
N ARG A 772 27.87 -27.84 16.05
CA ARG A 772 26.62 -28.11 16.77
C ARG A 772 26.89 -28.58 18.19
N LEU A 773 26.17 -28.00 19.13
CA LEU A 773 26.06 -28.46 20.53
C LEU A 773 24.69 -29.12 20.69
N SER A 774 24.66 -30.43 20.94
CA SER A 774 23.43 -31.18 21.16
C SER A 774 23.29 -31.53 22.63
N VAL A 775 22.22 -31.04 23.26
CA VAL A 775 21.90 -31.26 24.67
C VAL A 775 20.79 -32.31 24.76
N SER A 776 21.07 -33.42 25.44
CA SER A 776 20.08 -34.47 25.69
C SER A 776 19.23 -34.11 26.90
N LEU A 777 17.94 -33.86 26.66
CA LEU A 777 16.96 -33.48 27.69
C LEU A 777 16.08 -34.67 28.05
N ARG A 778 15.58 -34.70 29.30
CA ARG A 778 14.50 -35.63 29.67
C ARG A 778 13.19 -35.30 28.96
N ASP A 779 12.85 -34.03 28.88
CA ASP A 779 11.70 -33.48 28.14
C ASP A 779 12.07 -32.10 27.59
N LYS A 780 11.24 -31.58 26.69
CA LYS A 780 11.44 -30.25 26.08
C LYS A 780 11.36 -29.15 27.13
N VAL A 781 12.20 -28.13 26.96
CA VAL A 781 12.30 -26.99 27.89
C VAL A 781 12.01 -25.68 27.18
N VAL A 782 11.76 -24.63 27.96
CA VAL A 782 11.94 -23.26 27.48
C VAL A 782 13.44 -22.96 27.51
N PHE A 783 13.96 -22.30 26.48
CA PHE A 783 15.39 -21.97 26.41
C PHE A 783 15.61 -20.55 25.88
N ALA A 784 16.76 -19.96 26.21
CA ALA A 784 17.21 -18.68 25.66
C ALA A 784 18.67 -18.78 25.21
N VAL A 785 18.99 -18.09 24.11
CA VAL A 785 20.36 -17.95 23.61
C VAL A 785 20.72 -16.47 23.57
N ARG A 786 21.90 -16.12 24.06
CA ARG A 786 22.43 -14.75 24.03
C ARG A 786 23.91 -14.75 23.67
N SER A 787 24.32 -13.83 22.79
CA SER A 787 25.73 -13.65 22.42
C SER A 787 26.44 -12.63 23.30
N GLU A 788 27.71 -12.89 23.60
CA GLU A 788 28.64 -11.96 24.22
C GLU A 788 29.94 -11.91 23.42
N THR A 789 30.51 -10.71 23.26
CA THR A 789 31.61 -10.44 22.31
C THR A 789 32.78 -9.67 22.91
N ASP A 790 32.76 -9.40 24.22
CA ASP A 790 33.78 -8.64 24.94
C ASP A 790 33.98 -9.26 26.34
N PRO A 791 35.19 -9.71 26.73
CA PRO A 791 36.45 -9.71 25.96
C PRO A 791 36.60 -10.84 24.94
N TRP A 792 35.68 -11.82 24.94
CA TRP A 792 35.76 -13.00 24.06
C TRP A 792 34.38 -13.39 23.52
N ASN A 793 34.34 -13.90 22.29
CA ASN A 793 33.13 -14.41 21.67
C ASN A 793 32.63 -15.68 22.37
N ARG A 794 31.38 -15.66 22.83
CA ARG A 794 30.70 -16.80 23.44
C ARG A 794 29.18 -16.70 23.30
N LEU A 795 28.51 -17.84 23.39
CA LEU A 795 27.05 -17.92 23.55
C LEU A 795 26.74 -18.44 24.95
N TYR A 796 25.68 -17.91 25.56
CA TYR A 796 25.03 -18.54 26.71
C TYR A 796 23.74 -19.20 26.25
N LEU A 797 23.58 -20.49 26.54
CA LEU A 797 22.35 -21.24 26.36
C LEU A 797 21.73 -21.50 27.73
N ASP A 798 20.66 -20.78 28.03
CA ASP A 798 19.87 -20.92 29.25
C ASP A 798 18.76 -21.95 29.05
N LEU A 799 18.69 -22.95 29.93
CA LEU A 799 17.66 -23.98 29.97
C LEU A 799 16.82 -23.77 31.24
N PHE A 800 15.54 -23.47 31.06
CA PHE A 800 14.60 -23.22 32.15
C PHE A 800 13.84 -24.49 32.52
N ASN A 801 13.29 -24.53 33.73
CA ASN A 801 12.66 -25.71 34.31
C ASN A 801 13.57 -26.96 34.29
N THR A 802 14.89 -26.77 34.49
CA THR A 802 15.93 -27.79 34.28
C THR A 802 16.93 -27.85 35.43
N HIS A 803 17.31 -29.07 35.83
CA HIS A 803 18.43 -29.35 36.74
C HIS A 803 19.66 -29.85 35.99
N ASP A 804 20.85 -29.51 36.47
CA ASP A 804 22.10 -30.02 35.94
C ASP A 804 22.35 -31.44 36.48
N ALA A 805 22.32 -32.42 35.58
CA ALA A 805 22.71 -33.80 35.85
C ALA A 805 23.78 -34.28 34.85
N MET A 806 24.53 -33.33 34.26
CA MET A 806 25.47 -33.65 33.22
C MET A 806 26.66 -34.43 33.77
N THR A 807 26.87 -35.64 33.23
CA THR A 807 28.03 -36.48 33.56
C THR A 807 29.03 -36.56 32.40
N TRP A 808 28.62 -36.10 31.20
CA TRP A 808 29.43 -36.15 29.99
C TRP A 808 29.24 -34.89 29.13
N ILE A 809 30.31 -34.13 28.90
CA ILE A 809 30.38 -33.10 27.86
C ILE A 809 31.44 -33.56 26.86
N SER A 810 31.00 -34.09 25.73
CA SER A 810 31.89 -34.73 24.74
C SER A 810 32.24 -33.77 23.61
N HIS A 811 33.54 -33.47 23.45
CA HIS A 811 34.06 -32.72 22.31
C HIS A 811 34.59 -33.67 21.23
N ARG A 812 33.97 -33.65 20.04
CA ARG A 812 34.42 -34.40 18.88
C ARG A 812 35.36 -33.55 18.02
N SER A 813 36.30 -34.20 17.34
CA SER A 813 37.27 -33.54 16.45
C SER A 813 36.66 -32.83 15.25
N GLY A 814 35.38 -33.09 14.95
CA GLY A 814 34.65 -32.39 13.87
C GLY A 814 34.28 -30.95 14.21
N ALA A 815 34.24 -30.57 15.50
CA ALA A 815 34.00 -29.20 15.93
C ALA A 815 35.29 -28.37 15.81
N LYS A 816 35.18 -27.19 15.17
CA LYS A 816 36.32 -26.29 14.91
C LYS A 816 36.20 -24.94 15.61
N ILE A 817 34.98 -24.45 15.84
CA ILE A 817 34.70 -23.14 16.42
C ILE A 817 34.21 -23.23 17.86
N ILE A 818 33.49 -24.29 18.25
CA ILE A 818 33.04 -24.44 19.65
C ILE A 818 34.23 -24.83 20.53
N GLY A 819 34.61 -23.94 21.45
CA GLY A 819 35.60 -24.20 22.49
C GLY A 819 35.01 -25.00 23.67
N PRO A 820 35.78 -25.22 24.75
CA PRO A 820 35.35 -26.05 25.89
C PRO A 820 34.06 -25.54 26.54
N VAL A 821 32.98 -26.33 26.46
CA VAL A 821 31.65 -25.98 27.00
C VAL A 821 31.59 -26.29 28.49
N THR A 822 31.01 -25.38 29.28
CA THR A 822 30.73 -25.59 30.71
C THR A 822 29.25 -25.47 31.01
N ALA A 823 28.76 -26.21 32.01
CA ALA A 823 27.40 -26.11 32.55
C ALA A 823 27.46 -25.60 33.99
N GLU A 824 26.50 -24.74 34.37
CA GLU A 824 26.35 -24.20 35.71
C GLU A 824 24.87 -24.16 36.11
N GLN A 825 24.54 -24.65 37.31
CA GLN A 825 23.23 -24.50 37.92
C GLN A 825 23.12 -23.09 38.52
N MET A 826 22.40 -22.19 37.85
CA MET A 826 22.30 -20.78 38.23
C MET A 826 21.39 -20.57 39.45
N GLU A 827 20.26 -21.28 39.46
CA GLU A 827 19.31 -21.39 40.57
C GLU A 827 18.52 -22.69 40.38
N GLU A 828 17.61 -23.02 41.31
CA GLU A 828 16.67 -24.12 41.12
C GLU A 828 15.89 -23.91 39.80
N ASP A 829 15.82 -24.97 39.00
CA ASP A 829 15.17 -25.00 37.69
C ASP A 829 15.82 -24.12 36.59
N HIS A 830 17.06 -23.66 36.76
CA HIS A 830 17.80 -22.91 35.72
C HIS A 830 19.24 -23.38 35.55
N VAL A 831 19.54 -23.98 34.39
CA VAL A 831 20.90 -24.35 33.98
C VAL A 831 21.38 -23.41 32.87
N ARG A 832 22.63 -22.97 32.95
CA ARG A 832 23.30 -22.22 31.90
C ARG A 832 24.47 -23.01 31.34
N LEU A 833 24.49 -23.17 30.02
CA LEU A 833 25.65 -23.61 29.26
C LEU A 833 26.42 -22.38 28.76
N THR A 834 27.70 -22.29 29.10
CA THR A 834 28.62 -21.32 28.50
C THR A 834 29.34 -21.99 27.33
N VAL A 835 29.23 -21.40 26.15
CA VAL A 835 29.76 -21.92 24.89
C VAL A 835 30.79 -20.92 24.34
N PRO A 836 32.08 -21.04 24.71
CA PRO A 836 33.14 -20.22 24.14
C PRO A 836 33.29 -20.50 22.64
N LEU A 837 33.59 -19.46 21.86
CA LEU A 837 33.76 -19.58 20.41
C LEU A 837 35.16 -19.12 19.98
N ASN A 838 35.88 -20.01 19.30
CA ASN A 838 37.20 -19.78 18.73
C ASN A 838 37.11 -19.09 17.35
N CYS A 839 36.40 -17.97 17.29
CA CYS A 839 36.25 -17.17 16.08
C CYS A 839 36.36 -15.69 16.41
N ARG A 840 36.82 -14.89 15.45
CA ARG A 840 36.88 -13.43 15.54
C ARG A 840 35.51 -12.78 15.42
N GLN A 841 34.61 -13.35 14.63
CA GLN A 841 33.24 -12.89 14.41
C GLN A 841 32.27 -14.07 14.54
N ILE A 842 31.15 -13.87 15.24
CA ILE A 842 30.05 -14.85 15.25
C ILE A 842 29.25 -14.64 13.95
N TRP A 843 29.21 -15.67 13.10
CA TRP A 843 28.54 -15.63 11.79
C TRP A 843 27.08 -16.11 11.82
N GLY A 844 26.51 -16.15 13.01
CA GLY A 844 25.13 -16.52 13.26
C GLY A 844 24.98 -17.92 13.86
N TYR A 845 23.81 -18.14 14.43
CA TYR A 845 23.45 -19.36 15.13
C TYR A 845 21.94 -19.60 15.04
N TRP A 846 21.50 -20.84 15.24
CA TRP A 846 20.08 -21.17 15.38
C TRP A 846 19.88 -22.41 16.23
N THR A 847 18.63 -22.68 16.58
CA THR A 847 18.28 -23.83 17.42
C THR A 847 17.25 -24.71 16.72
N GLU A 848 17.38 -26.02 16.89
CA GLU A 848 16.36 -26.99 16.51
C GLU A 848 16.09 -27.93 17.69
N VAL A 849 14.84 -28.36 17.83
CA VAL A 849 14.44 -29.37 18.82
C VAL A 849 13.89 -30.58 18.07
N LYS A 850 14.58 -31.71 18.14
CA LYS A 850 14.14 -32.98 17.55
C LYS A 850 13.98 -34.03 18.65
N GLY A 851 12.76 -34.48 18.88
CA GLY A 851 12.44 -35.27 20.07
C GLY A 851 12.78 -34.47 21.33
N ASN A 852 13.62 -35.03 22.20
CA ASN A 852 14.10 -34.37 23.42
C ASN A 852 15.56 -33.92 23.31
N VAL A 853 16.06 -33.72 22.09
CA VAL A 853 17.40 -33.17 21.85
C VAL A 853 17.26 -31.73 21.38
N LEU A 854 17.83 -30.80 22.15
CA LEU A 854 18.00 -29.41 21.74
C LEU A 854 19.38 -29.27 21.10
N THR A 855 19.42 -28.86 19.84
CA THR A 855 20.67 -28.62 19.13
C THR A 855 20.84 -27.13 18.86
N LEU A 856 21.92 -26.54 19.36
CA LEU A 856 22.40 -25.22 19.01
C LEU A 856 23.43 -25.35 17.88
N TYR A 857 23.12 -24.78 16.73
CA TYR A 857 24.01 -24.72 15.57
C TYR A 857 24.70 -23.36 15.53
N ILE A 858 26.00 -23.35 15.26
CA ILE A 858 26.81 -22.14 15.09
C ILE A 858 27.47 -22.21 13.72
N ARG A 859 27.25 -21.19 12.89
CA ARG A 859 27.80 -21.14 11.52
C ARG A 859 29.32 -20.96 11.56
N ARG A 860 30.00 -21.62 10.62
CA ARG A 860 31.41 -21.34 10.34
C ARG A 860 31.58 -20.02 9.60
N PRO A 861 32.76 -19.37 9.71
CA PRO A 861 33.08 -18.22 8.89
C PRO A 861 32.96 -18.54 7.40
N PRO A 862 32.32 -17.66 6.60
CA PRO A 862 32.29 -17.83 5.15
C PRO A 862 33.69 -17.61 4.57
N HIS A 863 33.93 -18.18 3.39
CA HIS A 863 35.16 -17.94 2.65
C HIS A 863 35.14 -16.54 2.02
N LEU A 864 36.07 -15.67 2.45
CA LEU A 864 36.20 -14.30 1.94
C LEU A 864 37.28 -14.24 0.86
N ALA A 865 36.93 -13.78 -0.34
CA ALA A 865 37.88 -13.66 -1.46
C ALA A 865 39.05 -12.71 -1.13
N ASP A 866 40.28 -13.06 -1.48
CA ASP A 866 41.47 -12.24 -1.20
C ASP A 866 41.58 -11.00 -2.10
N ALA A 867 42.30 -9.99 -1.62
CA ALA A 867 42.64 -8.81 -2.40
C ALA A 867 43.41 -9.21 -3.68
N PRO A 868 43.15 -8.56 -4.84
CA PRO A 868 42.37 -7.33 -5.02
C PRO A 868 40.86 -7.55 -5.24
N ALA A 869 40.34 -8.78 -5.13
CA ALA A 869 38.90 -9.01 -5.26
C ALA A 869 38.14 -8.44 -4.05
N SER A 870 36.90 -8.04 -4.27
CA SER A 870 36.01 -7.65 -3.18
C SER A 870 35.77 -8.83 -2.22
N PRO A 871 35.79 -8.63 -0.89
CA PRO A 871 35.40 -9.67 0.06
C PRO A 871 33.93 -10.08 -0.06
N LEU A 872 33.10 -9.29 -0.75
CA LEU A 872 31.70 -9.63 -1.05
C LEU A 872 31.57 -10.69 -2.16
N LYS A 873 32.63 -10.92 -2.95
CA LYS A 873 32.58 -11.82 -4.11
C LYS A 873 32.24 -13.25 -3.66
N GLY A 874 31.12 -13.76 -4.17
CA GLY A 874 30.63 -15.11 -3.88
C GLY A 874 29.76 -15.22 -2.63
N LEU A 875 29.64 -14.17 -1.82
CA LEU A 875 28.72 -14.14 -0.68
C LEU A 875 27.28 -13.92 -1.14
N THR A 876 26.34 -14.45 -0.37
CA THR A 876 24.90 -14.23 -0.57
C THR A 876 24.38 -13.24 0.45
N ILE A 877 23.87 -12.09 0.00
CA ILE A 877 23.38 -11.02 0.88
C ILE A 877 21.85 -10.93 0.76
N ALA A 878 21.15 -11.24 1.84
CA ALA A 878 19.71 -11.02 1.93
C ALA A 878 19.44 -9.53 2.15
N ILE A 879 18.68 -8.90 1.25
CA ILE A 879 18.33 -7.48 1.36
C ILE A 879 16.81 -7.31 1.40
N GLU A 880 16.35 -6.55 2.39
CA GLU A 880 14.93 -6.37 2.68
C GLU A 880 14.52 -4.92 2.47
N ALA A 881 13.51 -4.72 1.61
CA ALA A 881 12.79 -3.45 1.57
C ALA A 881 11.66 -3.52 2.60
N GLY A 882 11.72 -2.68 3.63
CA GLY A 882 10.70 -2.58 4.67
C GLY A 882 9.29 -2.38 4.09
N HIS A 883 8.27 -2.90 4.78
CA HIS A 883 6.86 -2.77 4.41
C HIS A 883 6.49 -3.38 3.05
N GLY A 884 5.51 -2.82 2.32
CA GLY A 884 5.06 -3.26 0.99
C GLY A 884 3.59 -3.70 0.92
N GLY A 885 3.02 -3.68 -0.29
CA GLY A 885 1.61 -3.97 -0.59
C GLY A 885 0.66 -3.03 0.16
N SER A 886 -0.22 -3.56 1.02
CA SER A 886 -1.14 -2.73 1.82
C SER A 886 -0.49 -2.05 3.02
N GLY A 887 0.75 -2.43 3.37
CA GLY A 887 1.53 -1.76 4.39
C GLY A 887 2.33 -0.61 3.77
N ASP A 888 1.81 0.61 3.84
CA ASP A 888 2.48 1.81 3.30
C ASP A 888 3.75 2.19 4.09
N GLY A 889 3.85 1.73 5.33
CA GLY A 889 4.86 2.18 6.29
C GLY A 889 4.57 3.60 6.78
N ALA A 890 5.60 4.35 7.15
CA ALA A 890 5.47 5.78 7.43
C ALA A 890 4.99 6.56 6.19
N ILE A 891 4.15 7.58 6.42
CA ILE A 891 3.75 8.54 5.39
C ILE A 891 4.50 9.84 5.65
N GLY A 892 5.28 10.28 4.67
CA GLY A 892 6.02 11.53 4.71
C GLY A 892 5.11 12.76 4.73
N LEU A 893 5.70 13.92 4.99
CA LEU A 893 4.97 15.18 5.14
C LEU A 893 4.19 15.55 3.87
N LEU A 894 4.73 15.13 2.72
CA LEU A 894 4.14 15.34 1.40
C LEU A 894 3.48 14.09 0.81
N GLY A 895 3.11 13.11 1.64
CA GLY A 895 2.34 11.94 1.20
C GLY A 895 3.18 10.78 0.65
N THR A 896 4.50 10.94 0.60
CA THR A 896 5.45 9.88 0.22
C THR A 896 5.29 8.65 1.12
N LYS A 897 5.32 7.45 0.55
CA LYS A 897 5.16 6.20 1.29
C LYS A 897 6.52 5.57 1.53
N GLU A 898 6.79 5.17 2.77
CA GLU A 898 8.03 4.51 3.17
C GLU A 898 8.34 3.28 2.33
N LYS A 899 7.33 2.46 2.03
CA LYS A 899 7.49 1.26 1.18
C LYS A 899 8.10 1.56 -0.19
N THR A 900 7.81 2.74 -0.76
CA THR A 900 8.27 3.18 -2.08
C THR A 900 9.74 3.56 -2.00
N VAL A 901 10.10 4.37 -1.00
CA VAL A 901 11.48 4.78 -0.71
C VAL A 901 12.36 3.56 -0.42
N ASN A 902 11.90 2.65 0.44
CA ASN A 902 12.65 1.44 0.80
C ASN A 902 12.90 0.54 -0.41
N LEU A 903 11.92 0.39 -1.30
CA LEU A 903 12.07 -0.44 -2.50
C LEU A 903 13.10 0.16 -3.47
N ALA A 904 13.09 1.49 -3.66
CA ALA A 904 14.07 2.18 -4.49
C ALA A 904 15.50 2.06 -3.93
N ALA A 905 15.67 2.25 -2.61
CA ALA A 905 16.96 2.10 -1.95
C ALA A 905 17.52 0.68 -2.06
N VAL A 906 16.67 -0.35 -1.87
CA VAL A 906 17.07 -1.75 -2.03
C VAL A 906 17.48 -2.07 -3.47
N GLY A 907 16.74 -1.58 -4.48
CA GLY A 907 17.11 -1.75 -5.88
C GLY A 907 18.46 -1.08 -6.21
N ALA A 908 18.76 0.07 -5.61
CA ALA A 908 20.06 0.72 -5.76
C ALA A 908 21.18 -0.09 -5.09
N LEU A 909 20.93 -0.64 -3.89
CA LEU A 909 21.89 -1.48 -3.16
C LEU A 909 22.17 -2.79 -3.89
N GLU A 910 21.13 -3.46 -4.40
CA GLU A 910 21.25 -4.69 -5.19
C GLU A 910 22.27 -4.52 -6.31
N GLN A 911 22.09 -3.50 -7.15
CA GLN A 911 22.98 -3.23 -8.28
C GLN A 911 24.44 -3.00 -7.85
N VAL A 912 24.67 -2.34 -6.70
CA VAL A 912 26.03 -2.11 -6.19
C VAL A 912 26.66 -3.42 -5.69
N LEU A 913 25.90 -4.23 -4.93
CA LEU A 913 26.37 -5.50 -4.40
C LEU A 913 26.70 -6.50 -5.52
N GLU A 914 25.84 -6.62 -6.53
CA GLU A 914 26.07 -7.52 -7.67
C GLU A 914 27.29 -7.11 -8.49
N ARG A 915 27.51 -5.80 -8.70
CA ARG A 915 28.75 -5.31 -9.34
C ARG A 915 30.02 -5.62 -8.56
N ARG A 916 29.92 -5.82 -7.24
CA ARG A 916 31.02 -6.26 -6.37
C ARG A 916 31.13 -7.79 -6.28
N GLY A 917 30.28 -8.52 -7.01
CA GLY A 917 30.33 -9.98 -7.11
C GLY A 917 29.55 -10.74 -6.04
N ALA A 918 28.75 -10.05 -5.21
CA ALA A 918 27.81 -10.71 -4.32
C ALA A 918 26.60 -11.25 -5.10
N ARG A 919 25.98 -12.31 -4.58
CA ARG A 919 24.63 -12.72 -4.94
C ARG A 919 23.65 -12.01 -4.00
N THR A 920 22.57 -11.47 -4.54
CA THR A 920 21.56 -10.76 -3.75
C THR A 920 20.29 -11.61 -3.65
N VAL A 921 19.62 -11.50 -2.50
CA VAL A 921 18.32 -12.14 -2.30
C VAL A 921 17.35 -11.07 -1.83
N LEU A 922 16.54 -10.55 -2.76
CA LEU A 922 15.50 -9.57 -2.44
C LEU A 922 14.40 -10.26 -1.63
N LEU A 923 14.27 -9.94 -0.34
CA LEU A 923 13.18 -10.49 0.49
C LEU A 923 11.81 -9.96 0.07
N ARG A 924 11.80 -8.78 -0.58
CA ARG A 924 10.65 -8.17 -1.24
C ARG A 924 11.09 -7.54 -2.58
N PRO A 925 10.95 -8.24 -3.72
CA PRO A 925 11.39 -7.73 -5.03
C PRO A 925 10.42 -6.75 -5.68
N THR A 926 9.17 -6.65 -5.18
CA THR A 926 8.10 -5.82 -5.76
C THR A 926 7.29 -5.13 -4.66
N ASP A 927 6.25 -4.36 -4.99
CA ASP A 927 5.31 -3.82 -4.00
C ASP A 927 4.32 -4.88 -3.49
N SER A 928 4.85 -5.94 -2.87
CA SER A 928 4.09 -7.03 -2.24
C SER A 928 4.14 -6.96 -0.71
N SER A 929 3.23 -7.65 -0.03
CA SER A 929 3.21 -7.74 1.45
C SER A 929 3.65 -9.14 1.95
N PRO A 930 4.90 -9.58 1.78
CA PRO A 930 5.35 -10.85 2.35
C PRO A 930 5.33 -10.76 3.88
N THR A 931 4.86 -11.83 4.54
CA THR A 931 4.85 -11.94 6.00
C THR A 931 6.28 -11.90 6.54
N LEU A 932 6.45 -11.50 7.82
CA LEU A 932 7.78 -11.46 8.44
C LEU A 932 8.44 -12.85 8.45
N GLN A 933 7.66 -13.93 8.60
CA GLN A 933 8.15 -15.31 8.51
C GLN A 933 8.63 -15.65 7.09
N ALA A 934 7.85 -15.33 6.05
CA ALA A 934 8.26 -15.60 4.67
C ALA A 934 9.56 -14.90 4.28
N ARG A 935 9.82 -13.70 4.84
CA ARG A 935 11.10 -12.99 4.66
C ARG A 935 12.26 -13.78 5.27
N VAL A 936 12.08 -14.30 6.49
CA VAL A 936 13.06 -15.12 7.20
C VAL A 936 13.34 -16.42 6.45
N ASP A 937 12.27 -17.13 6.05
CA ASP A 937 12.38 -18.40 5.33
C ASP A 937 13.20 -18.21 4.07
N LYS A 938 12.87 -17.19 3.26
CA LYS A 938 13.60 -16.87 2.03
C LYS A 938 15.08 -16.57 2.27
N ALA A 939 15.43 -15.82 3.33
CA ALA A 939 16.82 -15.53 3.67
C ALA A 939 17.58 -16.80 4.07
N ASN A 940 16.95 -17.65 4.88
CA ASN A 940 17.56 -18.87 5.40
C ASN A 940 17.68 -19.98 4.33
N GLU A 941 16.66 -20.16 3.49
CA GLU A 941 16.64 -21.10 2.37
C GLU A 941 17.69 -20.75 1.31
N ALA A 942 17.92 -19.45 1.08
CA ALA A 942 18.99 -18.99 0.20
C ALA A 942 20.40 -19.14 0.80
N ASN A 943 20.50 -19.63 2.04
CA ASN A 943 21.74 -19.75 2.80
C ASN A 943 22.54 -18.44 2.80
N ALA A 944 21.85 -17.31 3.01
CA ALA A 944 22.50 -16.00 3.07
C ALA A 944 23.63 -15.98 4.10
N ASP A 945 24.63 -15.13 3.87
CA ASP A 945 25.78 -14.91 4.76
C ASP A 945 25.57 -13.68 5.64
N LEU A 946 24.79 -12.70 5.17
CA LEU A 946 24.42 -11.48 5.88
C LEU A 946 23.00 -11.06 5.51
N MET A 947 22.35 -10.31 6.41
CA MET A 947 21.07 -9.66 6.16
C MET A 947 21.15 -8.14 6.38
N VAL A 948 20.65 -7.37 5.42
CA VAL A 948 20.48 -5.92 5.54
C VAL A 948 19.03 -5.55 5.27
N SER A 949 18.37 -5.00 6.28
CA SER A 949 17.01 -4.47 6.17
C SER A 949 17.03 -2.96 6.04
N ILE A 950 16.27 -2.41 5.09
CA ILE A 950 16.22 -0.97 4.80
C ILE A 950 14.81 -0.45 5.08
N HIS A 951 14.74 0.53 5.97
CA HIS A 951 13.54 1.22 6.44
C HIS A 951 13.72 2.75 6.39
N ALA A 952 12.63 3.49 6.60
CA ALA A 952 12.71 4.92 6.87
C ALA A 952 11.77 5.30 8.02
N ASN A 953 12.35 5.95 9.03
CA ASN A 953 11.73 6.15 10.32
C ASN A 953 10.66 7.24 10.26
N ALA A 954 9.89 7.38 11.34
CA ALA A 954 9.03 8.53 11.55
C ALA A 954 8.85 8.81 13.04
N ALA A 955 8.88 10.09 13.37
CA ALA A 955 8.63 10.60 14.71
C ALA A 955 7.27 11.30 14.81
N GLY A 956 6.82 11.52 16.05
CA GLY A 956 5.71 12.42 16.33
C GLY A 956 6.14 13.88 16.12
N ASN A 957 5.25 14.69 15.52
CA ASN A 957 5.52 16.09 15.18
C ASN A 957 4.89 17.07 16.19
N ASP A 958 4.46 16.59 17.35
CA ASP A 958 3.90 17.39 18.44
C ASP A 958 4.91 18.39 19.02
N ARG A 959 6.21 18.08 18.88
CA ARG A 959 7.34 18.93 19.29
C ARG A 959 8.11 19.50 18.09
N GLY A 960 7.47 19.55 16.93
CA GLY A 960 8.04 20.09 15.70
C GLY A 960 8.46 19.07 14.65
N PHE A 961 8.69 19.57 13.44
CA PHE A 961 9.02 18.82 12.22
C PHE A 961 10.52 18.67 11.97
N LEU A 962 11.34 19.59 12.51
CA LEU A 962 12.78 19.68 12.23
C LEU A 962 13.63 18.98 13.30
N ARG A 963 13.06 18.71 14.48
CA ARG A 963 13.81 18.24 15.66
C ARG A 963 14.38 16.83 15.50
N VAL A 964 13.58 15.88 14.99
CA VAL A 964 14.00 14.49 14.84
C VAL A 964 14.30 14.24 13.38
N SER A 965 15.55 13.92 13.09
CA SER A 965 16.10 13.69 11.75
C SER A 965 17.30 12.77 11.86
N GLY A 966 17.88 12.39 10.73
CA GLY A 966 19.11 11.62 10.70
C GLY A 966 18.90 10.15 10.39
N THR A 967 20.02 9.44 10.28
CA THR A 967 20.04 8.00 10.04
C THR A 967 20.34 7.23 11.32
N SER A 968 19.96 5.97 11.38
CA SER A 968 20.35 5.04 12.44
C SER A 968 20.46 3.62 11.94
N THR A 969 21.18 2.79 12.70
CA THR A 969 21.25 1.34 12.47
C THR A 969 20.81 0.59 13.71
N TYR A 970 20.12 -0.53 13.51
CA TYR A 970 19.52 -1.33 14.57
C TYR A 970 20.00 -2.76 14.48
N PHE A 971 20.20 -3.38 15.65
CA PHE A 971 20.59 -4.78 15.74
C PHE A 971 19.99 -5.46 16.98
N LYS A 972 19.85 -6.78 16.93
CA LYS A 972 19.36 -7.59 18.05
C LYS A 972 20.50 -8.11 18.92
N ASP A 973 21.41 -8.87 18.33
CA ASP A 973 22.49 -9.57 19.04
C ASP A 973 23.80 -8.78 19.05
N LYS A 974 24.57 -8.88 20.14
CA LYS A 974 25.82 -8.11 20.32
C LYS A 974 26.82 -8.30 19.18
N HIS A 975 26.90 -9.49 18.58
CA HIS A 975 27.79 -9.76 17.44
C HIS A 975 27.39 -9.04 16.13
N CYS A 976 26.20 -8.46 16.06
CA CYS A 976 25.75 -7.61 14.96
C CYS A 976 26.08 -6.12 15.18
N HIS A 977 26.62 -5.74 16.34
CA HIS A 977 26.97 -4.34 16.63
C HIS A 977 28.05 -3.81 15.68
N LEU A 978 29.09 -4.62 15.39
CA LEU A 978 30.20 -4.20 14.53
C LEU A 978 29.75 -3.79 13.11
N PRO A 979 29.02 -4.62 12.34
CA PRO A 979 28.54 -4.19 11.02
C PRO A 979 27.58 -3.01 11.10
N ALA A 980 26.72 -2.94 12.13
CA ALA A 980 25.81 -1.82 12.34
C ALA A 980 26.59 -0.50 12.54
N ALA A 981 27.58 -0.49 13.43
CA ALA A 981 28.38 0.70 13.73
C ALA A 981 29.22 1.17 12.53
N ILE A 982 29.81 0.25 11.77
CA ILE A 982 30.58 0.59 10.56
C ILE A 982 29.68 1.23 9.51
N ILE A 983 28.53 0.61 9.20
CA ILE A 983 27.60 1.12 8.20
C ILE A 983 27.00 2.45 8.64
N TYR A 984 26.65 2.58 9.92
CA TYR A 984 26.20 3.85 10.49
C TYR A 984 27.20 4.98 10.23
N ARG A 985 28.49 4.76 10.54
CA ARG A 985 29.54 5.75 10.26
C ARG A 985 29.65 6.09 8.77
N ARG A 986 29.58 5.09 7.87
CA ARG A 986 29.60 5.31 6.41
C ARG A 986 28.41 6.14 5.93
N LEU A 987 27.25 5.99 6.56
CA LEU A 987 26.09 6.82 6.25
C LEU A 987 26.29 8.25 6.77
N LEU A 988 26.88 8.44 7.95
CA LEU A 988 27.23 9.77 8.47
C LEU A 988 28.23 10.51 7.56
N ASP A 989 29.16 9.81 6.91
CA ASP A 989 30.10 10.40 5.93
C ASP A 989 29.38 11.04 4.73
N LEU A 990 28.11 10.70 4.49
CA LEU A 990 27.27 11.36 3.49
C LEU A 990 26.71 12.70 3.98
N GLY A 991 26.93 13.09 5.24
CA GLY A 991 26.38 14.30 5.86
C GLY A 991 24.98 14.11 6.43
N TRP A 992 24.73 12.99 7.11
CA TRP A 992 23.48 12.79 7.87
C TRP A 992 23.62 13.30 9.30
N ASN A 993 22.51 13.79 9.86
CA ASN A 993 22.42 13.99 11.30
C ASN A 993 22.50 12.63 12.02
N GLU A 994 23.04 12.66 13.24
CA GLU A 994 23.16 11.47 14.07
C GLU A 994 21.86 11.13 14.79
N PHE A 995 21.50 9.84 14.78
CA PHE A 995 20.48 9.27 15.68
C PHE A 995 21.05 8.13 16.52
N GLY A 996 21.89 7.26 15.93
CA GLY A 996 22.73 6.33 16.67
C GLY A 996 22.68 4.88 16.21
N VAL A 997 23.46 4.05 16.92
CA VAL A 997 23.55 2.60 16.75
C VAL A 997 22.74 1.93 17.88
N VAL A 998 21.57 1.39 17.54
CA VAL A 998 20.55 0.98 18.51
C VAL A 998 20.53 -0.53 18.68
N GLY A 999 20.94 -1.00 19.87
CA GLY A 999 20.93 -2.41 20.25
C GLY A 999 19.61 -2.90 20.85
N SER A 1000 19.53 -4.21 21.08
CA SER A 1000 18.36 -4.88 21.67
C SER A 1000 17.06 -4.68 20.88
N PHE A 1001 17.17 -4.44 19.58
CA PHE A 1001 16.01 -4.15 18.72
C PHE A 1001 15.23 -5.43 18.42
N SER A 1002 13.97 -5.48 18.86
CA SER A 1002 13.10 -6.66 18.73
C SER A 1002 12.36 -6.67 17.39
N TYR A 1003 13.10 -6.77 16.28
CA TYR A 1003 12.51 -6.96 14.94
C TYR A 1003 12.53 -8.44 14.56
N TYR A 1004 11.40 -8.95 14.07
CA TYR A 1004 11.21 -10.40 13.88
C TYR A 1004 12.23 -11.01 12.91
N PRO A 1005 12.50 -10.44 11.72
CA PRO A 1005 13.53 -10.97 10.84
C PRO A 1005 14.93 -11.05 11.47
N LEU A 1006 15.40 -9.98 12.13
CA LEU A 1006 16.72 -9.99 12.79
C LEU A 1006 16.84 -11.02 13.92
N GLN A 1007 15.72 -11.46 14.50
CA GLN A 1007 15.71 -12.47 15.57
C GLN A 1007 15.69 -13.91 15.06
N ASN A 1008 15.35 -14.13 13.78
CA ASN A 1008 15.04 -15.46 13.25
C ASN A 1008 15.86 -15.81 12.00
N THR A 1009 16.57 -14.86 11.39
CA THR A 1009 17.59 -15.17 10.40
C THR A 1009 18.83 -15.76 11.07
N ARG A 1010 19.43 -16.75 10.42
CA ARG A 1010 20.55 -17.54 10.96
C ARG A 1010 21.92 -16.87 10.84
N VAL A 1011 21.95 -15.59 10.49
CA VAL A 1011 23.15 -14.81 10.10
C VAL A 1011 23.16 -13.41 10.72
N PRO A 1012 24.30 -12.71 10.74
CA PRO A 1012 24.36 -11.34 11.20
C PRO A 1012 23.41 -10.46 10.36
N GLY A 1013 22.45 -9.88 11.06
CA GLY A 1013 21.41 -9.04 10.48
C GLY A 1013 21.43 -7.65 11.10
N ILE A 1014 21.32 -6.63 10.26
CA ILE A 1014 21.10 -5.25 10.68
C ILE A 1014 19.88 -4.66 9.99
N LEU A 1015 19.28 -3.66 10.63
CA LEU A 1015 18.30 -2.78 10.01
C LEU A 1015 18.84 -1.36 9.94
N ILE A 1016 18.64 -0.70 8.82
CA ILE A 1016 19.04 0.67 8.55
C ILE A 1016 17.76 1.50 8.49
N GLU A 1017 17.64 2.47 9.38
CA GLU A 1017 16.70 3.58 9.21
C GLU A 1017 17.43 4.69 8.46
N GLN A 1018 17.08 4.85 7.18
CA GLN A 1018 17.81 5.71 6.26
C GLN A 1018 17.71 7.20 6.61
N GLY A 1019 16.58 7.61 7.19
CA GLY A 1019 16.16 8.98 7.47
C GLY A 1019 14.77 8.99 8.10
N PHE A 1020 14.28 10.14 8.53
CA PHE A 1020 12.92 10.29 9.06
C PHE A 1020 11.96 10.87 8.00
N MET A 1021 10.99 10.08 7.54
CA MET A 1021 9.91 10.53 6.65
C MET A 1021 9.13 11.72 7.21
N SER A 1022 9.12 11.88 8.54
CA SER A 1022 8.49 13.01 9.24
C SER A 1022 9.29 14.30 9.24
N ASN A 1023 10.51 14.30 8.68
CA ASN A 1023 11.37 15.47 8.55
C ASN A 1023 11.48 15.88 7.08
N PRO A 1024 11.30 17.17 6.74
CA PRO A 1024 11.22 17.60 5.34
C PRO A 1024 12.56 17.50 4.59
N SER A 1025 13.70 17.66 5.28
CA SER A 1025 15.04 17.49 4.69
C SER A 1025 15.32 16.02 4.40
N ASP A 1026 15.04 15.15 5.37
CA ASP A 1026 15.22 13.71 5.25
C ASP A 1026 14.31 13.14 4.14
N GLU A 1027 13.02 13.47 4.13
CA GLU A 1027 12.07 13.05 3.08
C GLU A 1027 12.57 13.47 1.69
N ALA A 1028 13.03 14.72 1.54
CA ALA A 1028 13.54 15.23 0.28
C ALA A 1028 14.79 14.49 -0.20
N ARG A 1029 15.67 14.15 0.74
CA ARG A 1029 16.89 13.39 0.46
C ARG A 1029 16.61 11.93 0.12
N LEU A 1030 15.67 11.30 0.81
CA LEU A 1030 15.24 9.93 0.54
C LEU A 1030 14.61 9.76 -0.85
N LEU A 1031 14.04 10.83 -1.40
CA LEU A 1031 13.48 10.89 -2.75
C LEU A 1031 14.52 11.20 -3.84
N ASP A 1032 15.74 11.61 -3.49
CA ASP A 1032 16.79 11.93 -4.45
C ASP A 1032 17.47 10.65 -4.99
N PRO A 1033 17.33 10.33 -6.30
CA PRO A 1033 17.95 9.15 -6.89
C PRO A 1033 19.49 9.16 -6.82
N GLU A 1034 20.13 10.33 -6.82
CA GLU A 1034 21.58 10.42 -6.67
C GLU A 1034 22.01 10.07 -5.25
N TYR A 1035 21.30 10.59 -4.25
CA TYR A 1035 21.49 10.17 -2.87
C TYR A 1035 21.31 8.66 -2.70
N GLN A 1036 20.23 8.07 -3.21
CA GLN A 1036 19.99 6.62 -3.12
C GLN A 1036 21.17 5.81 -3.66
N ARG A 1037 21.77 6.23 -4.79
CA ARG A 1037 22.98 5.60 -5.35
C ARG A 1037 24.22 5.77 -4.45
N ARG A 1038 24.40 6.94 -3.82
CA ARG A 1038 25.50 7.18 -2.87
C ARG A 1038 25.34 6.36 -1.59
N GLN A 1039 24.13 6.29 -1.05
CA GLN A 1039 23.78 5.49 0.12
C GLN A 1039 24.05 4.00 -0.13
N ALA A 1040 23.60 3.46 -1.27
CA ALA A 1040 23.88 2.09 -1.67
C ALA A 1040 25.39 1.77 -1.71
N ARG A 1041 26.21 2.71 -2.23
CA ARG A 1041 27.68 2.58 -2.20
C ARG A 1041 28.24 2.59 -0.78
N ALA A 1042 27.81 3.52 0.06
CA ALA A 1042 28.27 3.63 1.44
C ALA A 1042 27.94 2.38 2.28
N ILE A 1043 26.75 1.78 2.08
CA ILE A 1043 26.38 0.51 2.72
C ILE A 1043 27.30 -0.62 2.24
N ALA A 1044 27.53 -0.74 0.92
CA ALA A 1044 28.42 -1.76 0.38
C ALA A 1044 29.88 -1.59 0.85
N ASP A 1045 30.38 -0.35 0.92
CA ASP A 1045 31.72 -0.04 1.48
C ASP A 1045 31.81 -0.43 2.96
N GLY A 1046 30.75 -0.16 3.73
CA GLY A 1046 30.66 -0.56 5.13
C GLY A 1046 30.64 -2.07 5.32
N LEU A 1047 29.95 -2.80 4.44
CA LEU A 1047 29.98 -4.26 4.44
C LEU A 1047 31.38 -4.79 4.13
N GLU A 1048 32.07 -4.29 3.10
CA GLU A 1048 33.45 -4.72 2.79
C GLU A 1048 34.42 -4.44 3.94
N GLU A 1049 34.28 -3.29 4.59
CA GLU A 1049 35.09 -2.96 5.75
C GLU A 1049 34.82 -3.93 6.91
N PHE A 1050 33.55 -4.22 7.21
CA PHE A 1050 33.18 -5.23 8.20
C PHE A 1050 33.79 -6.59 7.88
N LEU A 1051 33.65 -7.06 6.63
CA LEU A 1051 34.17 -8.36 6.20
C LEU A 1051 35.68 -8.44 6.37
N ASN A 1052 36.42 -7.37 6.02
CA ASN A 1052 37.86 -7.33 6.19
C ASN A 1052 38.28 -7.34 7.67
N GLN A 1053 37.53 -6.68 8.56
CA GLN A 1053 37.76 -6.75 10.01
C GLN A 1053 37.38 -8.10 10.62
N ALA A 1054 36.43 -8.81 10.00
CA ALA A 1054 35.94 -10.12 10.44
C ALA A 1054 36.76 -11.31 9.91
N ARG A 1055 37.74 -11.08 9.01
CA ARG A 1055 38.63 -12.13 8.50
C ARG A 1055 39.35 -12.85 9.64
N GLU A 1056 39.32 -14.18 9.60
CA GLU A 1056 40.21 -14.99 10.44
C GLU A 1056 41.66 -14.87 9.93
N PRO A 1057 42.67 -14.87 10.81
CA PRO A 1057 44.06 -14.93 10.38
C PRO A 1057 44.29 -16.19 9.54
N ASN A 1058 44.99 -16.06 8.39
CA ASN A 1058 45.42 -17.24 7.63
C ASN A 1058 46.13 -18.23 8.56
N GLU A 1059 45.72 -19.50 8.54
CA GLU A 1059 46.29 -20.57 9.35
C GLU A 1059 47.79 -20.73 9.04
N ALA A 1060 48.63 -20.00 9.77
CA ALA A 1060 50.05 -20.29 9.90
C ALA A 1060 50.25 -21.17 11.14
N GLY A 1061 49.73 -22.40 11.10
CA GLY A 1061 50.05 -23.48 12.05
C GLY A 1061 49.70 -23.26 13.53
N PRO A 1062 49.58 -24.34 14.32
CA PRO A 1062 49.21 -24.24 15.73
C PRO A 1062 50.45 -23.92 16.58
N ALA A 1063 50.79 -22.64 16.75
CA ALA A 1063 51.77 -22.22 17.77
C ALA A 1063 51.74 -20.70 18.04
N SER A 1064 50.68 -20.15 18.67
CA SER A 1064 50.81 -18.90 19.49
C SER A 1064 49.52 -18.43 20.19
N ARG A 1065 48.67 -19.33 20.72
CA ARG A 1065 47.53 -18.89 21.57
C ARG A 1065 47.44 -19.67 22.88
N ALA A 1066 48.57 -19.77 23.56
CA ALA A 1066 48.63 -20.07 24.99
C ALA A 1066 49.57 -19.05 25.63
N GLU A 1067 49.01 -17.90 26.01
CA GLU A 1067 49.48 -17.01 27.09
C GLU A 1067 48.32 -16.12 27.54
#